data_AF-A0A815EH18-F1
#
_entry.id   AF-A0A815EH18-F1
#
_cell.length_a   1.000
_cell.length_b   1.000
_cell.length_c   1.000
_cell.angle_alpha   90.00
_cell.angle_beta   90.00
_cell.angle_gamma   90.00
#
_symmetry.space_group_name_H-M   'P 1'
#
loop_
_entity.id
_entity.type
_entity.pdbx_description
1 polymer ?
#
loop_
_entity_poly.entity_id
_entity_poly.type
_entity_poly.pdbx_seq_one_letter_code
_entity_poly.pdbx_strand_id
1 'polypeptide(L)'
;MSEKVLSPLPPNTMTTRIKAHYQHEGELFVQKRRHVPPDVPKMVSETVHDDMPDQHTEFFTHLSYFAIATIDSDGRPWATIIVGSPTTLIYAVSKIQLNVSVVLPEGDPFFSSVVNTVNATSRYFAGIGVDFSNRRRNKVAGFIASSNVVDNTLNMSLITNESLGNCPKYITVRKLEYCGRHPQIGADHQNADNISLNQECLDIISQASTIFLATRHISNVSDNTSDLGVNHRGGFPGFVRTYEENGNTYIVIPDYSGNQFYQSLGNIESDRLAGVVFPCFTTGDMLHVTGIAENIYDDEAERIMPRVTLITRIKLNGYVWIKEALNLKLLSPEQYSLYNPPVRYLAIELEKMKIPSKPATTNATLVDIKSITQHISRFTFELEEKVSFKPGGFVILNFEPLIKRAYQHMNNDNPQSLNDDHVRTWTISSSPAFDSNTNMFQTTNKVSYQETMASSLNKQHPWFEICHPRPTAKYQVFIFPAAGPTGSYYRDWDRDFPEYEFSIIIYPGRSTRFNDKLITDLKEYIEQLDEGLLPYINKPCFFIGHSLGCVISFALAKHMIDTKNKGNLIQLMVQMGRGPLHLKSSNKYYIDMTDAEIIEELKTIADPITRYIYDEPSYVKILLPMLRADSQVGKEVLPETPLMIPIIVYVGEKEASANEEYLNKWKELTMLKSLFRVRMFPGHHNFQAECGPQVLSCLKQDFNNIINILRMY
;
A
#
# COMPACT_ATOMS: atom_id res chain seq x y z
N MET A 1 -11.59 47.34 -15.41
CA MET A 1 -10.52 46.79 -16.27
C MET A 1 -11.20 45.94 -17.32
N SER A 2 -10.83 46.12 -18.58
CA SER A 2 -11.51 45.61 -19.78
C SER A 2 -11.63 44.08 -19.82
N GLU A 3 -12.83 43.57 -20.10
CA GLU A 3 -13.10 42.18 -20.48
C GLU A 3 -12.22 41.78 -21.67
N LYS A 4 -11.19 40.95 -21.45
CA LYS A 4 -10.49 40.26 -22.54
C LYS A 4 -11.30 39.02 -22.90
N VAL A 5 -12.26 39.19 -23.81
CA VAL A 5 -12.89 38.06 -24.51
C VAL A 5 -11.89 37.59 -25.57
N LEU A 6 -11.24 36.45 -25.32
CA LEU A 6 -10.45 35.77 -26.36
C LEU A 6 -11.42 35.17 -27.38
N SER A 7 -11.22 35.49 -28.66
CA SER A 7 -12.06 35.05 -29.77
C SER A 7 -12.08 33.53 -29.92
N PRO A 8 -13.25 32.92 -30.22
CA PRO A 8 -13.33 31.49 -30.54
C PRO A 8 -12.52 31.19 -31.82
N LEU A 9 -11.81 30.06 -31.82
CA LEU A 9 -11.17 29.54 -33.02
C LEU A 9 -12.23 29.32 -34.12
N PRO A 10 -11.92 29.61 -35.39
CA PRO A 10 -12.88 29.40 -36.48
C PRO A 10 -13.26 27.92 -36.56
N PRO A 11 -14.55 27.58 -36.72
CA PRO A 11 -14.98 26.22 -36.90
C PRO A 11 -14.67 25.80 -38.33
N ASN A 12 -13.51 25.19 -38.58
CA ASN A 12 -13.38 24.19 -39.65
C ASN A 12 -12.11 23.36 -39.52
N THR A 13 -12.28 22.07 -39.81
CA THR A 13 -11.31 20.96 -39.93
C THR A 13 -10.67 20.43 -38.64
N MET A 14 -11.47 19.87 -37.72
CA MET A 14 -11.05 18.72 -36.89
C MET A 14 -11.91 17.47 -37.18
N THR A 15 -12.33 17.31 -38.44
CA THR A 15 -12.84 16.04 -38.96
C THR A 15 -11.69 15.26 -39.60
N THR A 16 -10.79 14.75 -38.75
CA THR A 16 -9.95 13.58 -39.06
C THR A 16 -9.57 12.96 -37.72
N ARG A 17 -10.35 11.94 -37.33
CA ARG A 17 -10.13 11.14 -36.12
C ARG A 17 -8.81 10.36 -36.19
N ILE A 18 -8.31 10.08 -34.98
CA ILE A 18 -7.49 8.95 -34.49
C ILE A 18 -6.10 9.38 -34.00
N LYS A 19 -5.86 9.17 -32.69
CA LYS A 19 -4.77 8.27 -32.27
C LYS A 19 -5.12 7.51 -31.00
N ALA A 20 -5.19 6.19 -31.11
CA ALA A 20 -4.73 5.31 -30.05
C ALA A 20 -3.28 5.72 -29.72
N HIS A 21 -2.92 5.84 -28.43
CA HIS A 21 -1.59 6.28 -28.01
C HIS A 21 -0.51 5.60 -28.84
N TYR A 22 0.23 6.40 -29.60
CA TYR A 22 1.33 5.89 -30.39
C TYR A 22 2.60 6.10 -29.60
N GLN A 23 3.17 4.99 -29.16
CA GLN A 23 4.44 5.04 -28.44
C GLN A 23 5.51 5.67 -29.32
N HIS A 24 6.01 6.82 -28.88
CA HIS A 24 7.05 7.53 -29.59
C HIS A 24 8.43 6.94 -29.26
N GLU A 25 9.45 7.38 -29.99
CA GLU A 25 10.81 6.80 -29.94
C GLU A 25 11.44 6.81 -28.54
N GLY A 26 11.08 7.79 -27.70
CA GLY A 26 11.55 7.88 -26.33
C GLY A 26 11.04 6.74 -25.47
N GLU A 27 9.73 6.43 -25.50
CA GLU A 27 9.16 5.31 -24.75
C GLU A 27 9.79 3.98 -25.17
N LEU A 28 9.93 3.75 -26.48
CA LEU A 28 10.54 2.55 -27.05
C LEU A 28 12.02 2.43 -26.67
N PHE A 29 12.75 3.55 -26.62
CA PHE A 29 14.15 3.58 -26.17
C PHE A 29 14.26 3.10 -24.72
N VAL A 30 13.45 3.65 -23.82
CA VAL A 30 13.47 3.25 -22.40
C VAL A 30 13.06 1.78 -22.24
N GLN A 31 11.99 1.35 -22.92
CA GLN A 31 11.54 -0.06 -22.89
C GLN A 31 12.63 -1.02 -23.35
N LYS A 32 13.31 -0.71 -24.47
CA LYS A 32 14.42 -1.51 -24.99
C LYS A 32 15.58 -1.55 -23.98
N ARG A 33 15.93 -0.41 -23.39
CA ARG A 33 16.99 -0.30 -22.39
C ARG A 33 16.67 -1.07 -21.11
N ARG A 34 15.39 -1.19 -20.74
CA ARG A 34 14.92 -1.95 -19.57
C ARG A 34 14.52 -3.39 -19.90
N HIS A 35 14.87 -3.89 -21.08
CA HIS A 35 14.59 -5.26 -21.54
C HIS A 35 13.11 -5.66 -21.40
N VAL A 36 12.21 -4.71 -21.66
CA VAL A 36 10.76 -4.95 -21.62
C VAL A 36 10.39 -5.96 -22.73
N PRO A 37 9.51 -6.94 -22.45
CA PRO A 37 9.08 -7.89 -23.47
C PRO A 37 8.45 -7.21 -24.70
N PRO A 38 8.70 -7.69 -25.93
CA PRO A 38 8.21 -7.05 -27.17
C PRO A 38 6.69 -6.94 -27.31
N ASP A 39 5.91 -7.64 -26.49
CA ASP A 39 4.44 -7.59 -26.55
C ASP A 39 3.84 -6.47 -25.68
N VAL A 40 4.58 -5.94 -24.70
CA VAL A 40 4.10 -4.82 -23.87
C VAL A 40 3.76 -3.60 -24.73
N PRO A 41 4.56 -3.20 -25.74
CA PRO A 41 4.20 -2.10 -26.62
C PRO A 41 2.84 -2.24 -27.32
N LYS A 42 2.48 -3.46 -27.72
CA LYS A 42 1.18 -3.74 -28.35
C LYS A 42 0.05 -3.52 -27.35
N MET A 43 0.22 -4.00 -26.11
CA MET A 43 -0.77 -3.83 -25.04
C MET A 43 -1.01 -2.35 -24.70
N VAL A 44 0.00 -1.48 -24.78
CA VAL A 44 -0.18 -0.03 -24.52
C VAL A 44 -1.25 0.56 -25.44
N SER A 45 -1.16 0.26 -26.75
CA SER A 45 -2.10 0.77 -27.75
C SER A 45 -3.52 0.24 -27.57
N GLU A 46 -3.70 -0.90 -26.91
CA GLU A 46 -5.01 -1.47 -26.58
C GLU A 46 -5.58 -0.93 -25.25
N THR A 47 -4.71 -0.40 -24.37
CA THR A 47 -5.09 0.05 -23.01
C THR A 47 -5.38 1.56 -22.95
N VAL A 48 -4.81 2.36 -23.86
CA VAL A 48 -5.10 3.80 -23.94
C VAL A 48 -6.26 4.03 -24.90
N HIS A 49 -7.36 4.57 -24.37
CA HIS A 49 -8.57 4.87 -25.12
C HIS A 49 -8.51 6.30 -25.67
N ASP A 50 -9.11 6.51 -26.85
CA ASP A 50 -9.26 7.83 -27.47
C ASP A 50 -10.46 8.62 -26.91
N ASP A 51 -11.39 7.93 -26.25
CA ASP A 51 -12.44 8.50 -25.42
C ASP A 51 -12.29 8.09 -23.94
N MET A 52 -13.05 8.76 -23.07
CA MET A 52 -13.21 8.33 -21.68
C MET A 52 -14.30 7.26 -21.60
N PRO A 53 -13.98 6.03 -21.17
CA PRO A 53 -14.98 5.06 -20.76
C PRO A 53 -15.98 5.65 -19.75
N ASP A 54 -17.20 5.12 -19.67
CA ASP A 54 -18.24 5.66 -18.78
C ASP A 54 -17.76 5.73 -17.32
N GLN A 55 -17.01 4.72 -16.89
CA GLN A 55 -16.41 4.66 -15.56
C GLN A 55 -15.37 5.76 -15.29
N HIS A 56 -14.67 6.25 -16.32
CA HIS A 56 -13.71 7.36 -16.23
C HIS A 56 -14.46 8.70 -16.19
N THR A 57 -15.45 8.85 -17.07
CA THR A 57 -16.32 10.04 -17.12
C THR A 57 -16.96 10.29 -15.75
N GLU A 58 -17.60 9.26 -15.20
CA GLU A 58 -18.20 9.30 -13.86
C GLU A 58 -17.15 9.59 -12.77
N PHE A 59 -15.97 8.96 -12.85
CA PHE A 59 -14.90 9.19 -11.90
C PHE A 59 -14.47 10.66 -11.85
N PHE A 60 -14.16 11.27 -13.00
CA PHE A 60 -13.71 12.66 -13.04
C PHE A 60 -14.78 13.63 -12.52
N THR A 61 -16.07 13.40 -12.79
CA THR A 61 -17.16 14.27 -12.29
C THR A 61 -17.37 14.19 -10.77
N HIS A 62 -16.90 13.13 -10.12
CA HIS A 62 -17.00 12.97 -8.66
C HIS A 62 -15.78 13.52 -7.90
N LEU A 63 -14.74 13.95 -8.60
CA LEU A 63 -13.54 14.47 -7.95
C LEU A 63 -13.76 15.88 -7.41
N SER A 64 -13.37 16.09 -6.15
CA SER A 64 -13.28 17.43 -5.54
C SER A 64 -11.93 18.12 -5.81
N TYR A 65 -10.97 17.41 -6.42
CA TYR A 65 -9.66 17.92 -6.76
C TYR A 65 -9.07 17.14 -7.95
N PHE A 66 -8.23 17.79 -8.75
CA PHE A 66 -7.69 17.21 -9.97
C PHE A 66 -6.28 17.74 -10.23
N ALA A 67 -5.31 16.83 -10.37
CA ALA A 67 -3.97 17.24 -10.75
C ALA A 67 -3.93 17.44 -12.26
N ILE A 68 -3.48 18.61 -12.70
CA ILE A 68 -3.49 19.02 -14.11
C ILE A 68 -2.22 19.77 -14.45
N ALA A 69 -1.75 19.66 -15.69
CA ALA A 69 -0.66 20.45 -16.22
C ALA A 69 -0.98 21.01 -17.60
N THR A 70 -0.27 22.08 -17.93
CA THR A 70 -0.19 22.69 -19.26
C THR A 70 1.25 23.16 -19.49
N ILE A 71 1.51 23.78 -20.63
CA ILE A 71 2.79 24.40 -20.98
C ILE A 71 2.69 25.92 -20.99
N ASP A 72 3.75 26.60 -20.56
CA ASP A 72 3.88 28.06 -20.71
C ASP A 72 4.33 28.46 -22.13
N SER A 73 4.52 29.77 -22.34
CA SER A 73 4.96 30.33 -23.63
C SER A 73 6.37 29.90 -24.06
N ASP A 74 7.21 29.50 -23.10
CA ASP A 74 8.56 28.97 -23.36
C ASP A 74 8.53 27.44 -23.51
N GLY A 75 7.33 26.85 -23.43
CA GLY A 75 7.10 25.43 -23.53
C GLY A 75 7.34 24.65 -22.24
N ARG A 76 7.65 25.29 -21.11
CA ARG A 76 7.92 24.56 -19.88
C ARG A 76 6.61 24.00 -19.31
N PRO A 77 6.57 22.72 -18.94
CA PRO A 77 5.39 22.15 -18.31
C PRO A 77 5.27 22.64 -16.86
N TRP A 78 4.06 23.01 -16.47
CA TRP A 78 3.68 23.39 -15.11
C TRP A 78 2.48 22.55 -14.67
N ALA A 79 2.67 21.76 -13.61
CA ALA A 79 1.62 21.00 -12.95
C ALA A 79 1.06 21.77 -11.75
N THR A 80 -0.22 21.59 -11.43
CA THR A 80 -0.88 22.09 -10.22
C THR A 80 -1.92 21.07 -9.74
N ILE A 81 -2.50 21.31 -8.55
CA ILE A 81 -3.71 20.61 -8.09
C ILE A 81 -4.82 21.64 -7.98
N ILE A 82 -5.81 21.53 -8.87
CA ILE A 82 -7.02 22.32 -8.77
C ILE A 82 -7.97 21.68 -7.74
N VAL A 83 -8.58 22.49 -6.90
CA VAL A 83 -9.53 22.06 -5.86
C VAL A 83 -10.86 22.77 -6.10
N GLY A 84 -11.95 22.00 -6.17
CA GLY A 84 -13.29 22.57 -6.23
C GLY A 84 -13.64 23.23 -4.91
N SER A 85 -14.35 24.37 -4.98
CA SER A 85 -15.30 24.76 -3.91
C SER A 85 -16.23 23.56 -3.64
N PRO A 86 -16.96 23.41 -2.52
CA PRO A 86 -17.81 22.22 -2.25
C PRO A 86 -18.86 21.84 -3.33
N THR A 87 -18.97 22.64 -4.40
CA THR A 87 -19.64 22.34 -5.68
C THR A 87 -18.76 21.56 -6.66
N THR A 88 -19.37 20.90 -7.65
CA THR A 88 -18.65 20.13 -8.68
C THR A 88 -17.55 20.93 -9.40
N LEU A 89 -16.33 20.39 -9.43
CA LEU A 89 -15.15 20.96 -10.11
C LEU A 89 -15.15 20.68 -11.61
N ILE A 90 -15.56 19.46 -11.99
CA ILE A 90 -15.46 18.91 -13.35
C ILE A 90 -16.83 18.46 -13.82
N TYR A 91 -17.22 18.91 -15.01
CA TYR A 91 -18.45 18.50 -15.69
C TYR A 91 -18.10 17.75 -16.98
N ALA A 92 -18.62 16.55 -17.15
CA ALA A 92 -18.50 15.85 -18.42
C ALA A 92 -19.60 16.31 -19.38
N VAL A 93 -19.21 16.91 -20.50
CA VAL A 93 -20.11 17.29 -21.59
C VAL A 93 -20.36 16.09 -22.51
N SER A 94 -19.33 15.28 -22.71
CA SER A 94 -19.38 14.02 -23.47
C SER A 94 -18.23 13.12 -23.05
N LYS A 95 -18.12 11.92 -23.65
CA LYS A 95 -16.97 11.01 -23.45
C LYS A 95 -15.62 11.59 -23.88
N ILE A 96 -15.62 12.69 -24.63
CA ILE A 96 -14.39 13.32 -25.14
C ILE A 96 -14.21 14.77 -24.65
N GLN A 97 -15.06 15.24 -23.74
CA GLN A 97 -15.05 16.64 -23.33
C GLN A 97 -15.39 16.83 -21.86
N LEU A 98 -14.48 17.50 -21.15
CA LEU A 98 -14.64 17.95 -19.77
C LEU A 98 -14.65 19.48 -19.71
N ASN A 99 -15.56 20.04 -18.94
CA ASN A 99 -15.50 21.44 -18.54
C ASN A 99 -15.02 21.53 -17.09
N VAL A 100 -14.10 22.45 -16.82
CA VAL A 100 -13.51 22.67 -15.50
C VAL A 100 -13.69 24.12 -15.11
N SER A 101 -14.20 24.35 -13.90
CA SER A 101 -14.38 25.69 -13.33
C SER A 101 -13.71 25.76 -11.96
N VAL A 102 -12.69 26.62 -11.82
CA VAL A 102 -11.88 26.68 -10.61
C VAL A 102 -11.38 28.08 -10.30
N VAL A 103 -11.27 28.40 -9.01
CA VAL A 103 -10.52 29.56 -8.52
C VAL A 103 -9.12 29.09 -8.13
N LEU A 104 -8.10 29.61 -8.80
CA LEU A 104 -6.69 29.34 -8.52
C LEU A 104 -6.05 30.54 -7.81
N PRO A 105 -5.01 30.32 -6.99
CA PRO A 105 -4.30 31.41 -6.34
C PRO A 105 -3.60 32.31 -7.36
N GLU A 106 -3.48 33.59 -7.00
CA GLU A 106 -2.61 34.51 -7.73
C GLU A 106 -1.17 34.00 -7.73
N GLY A 107 -0.49 34.08 -8.88
CA GLY A 107 0.85 33.55 -9.08
C GLY A 107 0.93 32.06 -9.41
N ASP A 108 -0.19 31.33 -9.45
CA ASP A 108 -0.16 29.93 -9.91
C ASP A 108 0.37 29.86 -11.37
N PRO A 109 1.45 29.11 -11.63
CA PRO A 109 2.07 29.08 -12.94
C PRO A 109 1.24 28.33 -13.98
N PHE A 110 0.40 27.37 -13.58
CA PHE A 110 -0.57 26.74 -14.47
C PHE A 110 -1.63 27.77 -14.90
N PHE A 111 -2.20 28.54 -13.96
CA PHE A 111 -3.16 29.59 -14.28
C PHE A 111 -2.59 30.59 -15.30
N SER A 112 -1.38 31.09 -15.02
CA SER A 112 -0.68 32.05 -15.90
C SER A 112 -0.40 31.46 -17.28
N SER A 113 -0.03 30.17 -17.35
CA SER A 113 0.18 29.45 -18.61
C SER A 113 -1.11 29.31 -19.44
N VAL A 114 -2.26 29.05 -18.81
CA VAL A 114 -3.56 28.96 -19.51
C VAL A 114 -4.02 30.32 -20.04
N VAL A 115 -3.82 31.39 -19.27
CA VAL A 115 -4.33 32.74 -19.60
C VAL A 115 -3.41 33.48 -20.59
N ASN A 116 -2.09 33.36 -20.44
CA ASN A 116 -1.12 34.14 -21.21
C ASN A 116 -0.70 33.49 -22.54
N THR A 117 -0.94 32.18 -22.73
CA THR A 117 -0.59 31.48 -23.96
C THR A 117 -1.65 31.73 -25.03
N VAL A 118 -1.52 32.86 -25.74
CA VAL A 118 -2.49 33.33 -26.75
C VAL A 118 -2.19 32.78 -28.16
N ASN A 119 -0.96 32.31 -28.42
CA ASN A 119 -0.47 32.03 -29.79
C ASN A 119 0.01 30.60 -30.06
N ALA A 120 -0.23 29.63 -29.16
CA ALA A 120 0.12 28.24 -29.44
C ALA A 120 -0.90 27.62 -30.41
N THR A 121 -0.43 27.01 -31.51
CA THR A 121 -1.26 26.27 -32.48
C THR A 121 -2.07 25.15 -31.84
N SER A 122 -1.70 24.71 -30.62
CA SER A 122 -2.46 23.82 -29.75
C SER A 122 -2.08 24.04 -28.27
N ARG A 123 -3.08 24.25 -27.40
CA ARG A 123 -2.89 24.35 -25.94
C ARG A 123 -3.09 22.97 -25.32
N TYR A 124 -2.02 22.22 -25.09
CA TYR A 124 -2.13 20.89 -24.51
C TYR A 124 -2.50 20.93 -23.03
N PHE A 125 -3.25 19.94 -22.57
CA PHE A 125 -3.38 19.64 -21.14
C PHE A 125 -3.16 18.17 -20.90
N ALA A 126 -2.75 17.85 -19.69
CA ALA A 126 -2.78 16.50 -19.18
C ALA A 126 -3.19 16.52 -17.72
N GLY A 127 -3.94 15.52 -17.31
CA GLY A 127 -4.45 15.43 -15.96
C GLY A 127 -4.52 14.01 -15.45
N ILE A 128 -4.45 13.91 -14.13
CA ILE A 128 -4.62 12.66 -13.42
C ILE A 128 -5.58 12.89 -12.26
N GLY A 129 -6.73 12.25 -12.36
CA GLY A 129 -7.67 12.17 -11.25
C GLY A 129 -7.17 11.12 -10.29
N VAL A 130 -7.04 11.47 -9.02
CA VAL A 130 -6.67 10.54 -7.95
C VAL A 130 -7.70 10.68 -6.85
N ASP A 131 -8.34 9.58 -6.48
CA ASP A 131 -9.15 9.50 -5.28
C ASP A 131 -8.26 8.97 -4.13
N PHE A 132 -7.81 9.91 -3.29
CA PHE A 132 -6.96 9.58 -2.15
C PHE A 132 -7.69 8.75 -1.08
N SER A 133 -9.02 8.56 -1.14
CA SER A 133 -9.72 7.73 -0.16
C SER A 133 -9.56 6.22 -0.42
N ASN A 134 -9.34 5.82 -1.68
CA ASN A 134 -9.41 4.41 -2.11
C ASN A 134 -8.31 4.00 -3.11
N ARG A 135 -7.31 4.86 -3.37
CA ARG A 135 -6.19 4.59 -4.30
C ARG A 135 -6.64 4.39 -5.76
N ARG A 136 -7.80 4.91 -6.15
CA ARG A 136 -8.22 4.93 -7.56
C ARG A 136 -7.59 6.10 -8.27
N ARG A 137 -7.05 5.88 -9.46
CA ARG A 137 -6.58 6.96 -10.35
C ARG A 137 -6.97 6.70 -11.79
N ASN A 138 -7.19 7.75 -12.58
CA ASN A 138 -7.33 7.65 -14.04
C ASN A 138 -6.64 8.86 -14.68
N LYS A 139 -5.95 8.62 -15.80
CA LYS A 139 -5.27 9.66 -16.59
C LYS A 139 -6.17 10.11 -17.73
N VAL A 140 -6.08 11.38 -18.07
CA VAL A 140 -6.69 11.99 -19.25
C VAL A 140 -5.73 13.01 -19.86
N ALA A 141 -5.65 13.10 -21.18
CA ALA A 141 -4.87 14.14 -21.87
C ALA A 141 -5.58 14.61 -23.15
N GLY A 142 -5.13 15.76 -23.66
CA GLY A 142 -5.62 16.35 -24.90
C GLY A 142 -5.37 17.85 -24.98
N PHE A 143 -6.40 18.61 -25.36
CA PHE A 143 -6.29 20.02 -25.71
C PHE A 143 -7.28 20.90 -24.95
N ILE A 144 -6.85 22.11 -24.60
CA ILE A 144 -7.68 23.19 -24.06
C ILE A 144 -8.33 23.93 -25.23
N ALA A 145 -9.57 23.53 -25.56
CA ALA A 145 -10.36 24.14 -26.64
C ALA A 145 -10.63 25.62 -26.38
N SER A 146 -11.04 25.97 -25.15
CA SER A 146 -11.28 27.34 -24.75
C SER A 146 -10.94 27.55 -23.28
N SER A 147 -10.59 28.78 -22.92
CA SER A 147 -10.45 29.22 -21.54
C SER A 147 -10.86 30.68 -21.40
N ASN A 148 -11.49 31.03 -20.28
CA ASN A 148 -11.84 32.41 -19.93
C ASN A 148 -11.88 32.57 -18.41
N VAL A 149 -11.66 33.80 -17.96
CA VAL A 149 -11.73 34.15 -16.54
C VAL A 149 -12.95 35.04 -16.32
N VAL A 150 -13.86 34.63 -15.44
CA VAL A 150 -15.06 35.37 -15.04
C VAL A 150 -15.10 35.38 -13.53
N ASP A 151 -15.18 36.55 -12.90
CA ASP A 151 -15.23 36.71 -11.45
C ASP A 151 -14.16 35.88 -10.69
N ASN A 152 -12.90 36.00 -11.13
CA ASN A 152 -11.74 35.24 -10.63
C ASN A 152 -11.83 33.71 -10.78
N THR A 153 -12.83 33.20 -11.50
CA THR A 153 -12.98 31.78 -11.81
C THR A 153 -12.44 31.51 -13.21
N LEU A 154 -11.43 30.65 -13.31
CA LEU A 154 -10.95 30.09 -14.56
C LEU A 154 -11.91 29.00 -15.03
N ASN A 155 -12.51 29.22 -16.20
CA ASN A 155 -13.33 28.23 -16.88
C ASN A 155 -12.54 27.69 -18.07
N MET A 156 -12.49 26.37 -18.23
CA MET A 156 -11.78 25.68 -19.31
C MET A 156 -12.67 24.63 -19.94
N SER A 157 -12.60 24.51 -21.27
CA SER A 157 -13.15 23.37 -22.00
C SER A 157 -12.00 22.50 -22.52
N LEU A 158 -11.96 21.26 -22.06
CA LEU A 158 -10.91 20.29 -22.30
C LEU A 158 -11.42 19.21 -23.25
N ILE A 159 -10.81 19.08 -24.42
CA ILE A 159 -11.08 18.02 -25.38
C ILE A 159 -10.06 16.92 -25.17
N THR A 160 -10.54 15.73 -24.82
CA THR A 160 -9.70 14.58 -24.49
C THR A 160 -9.48 13.73 -25.73
N ASN A 161 -8.24 13.25 -25.92
CA ASN A 161 -7.89 12.27 -26.95
C ASN A 161 -7.11 11.07 -26.38
N GLU A 162 -6.84 11.07 -25.07
CA GLU A 162 -6.25 9.95 -24.36
C GLU A 162 -6.94 9.75 -23.01
N SER A 163 -7.25 8.50 -22.69
CA SER A 163 -7.69 8.09 -21.36
C SER A 163 -7.08 6.75 -20.98
N LEU A 164 -6.52 6.66 -19.76
CA LEU A 164 -5.85 5.47 -19.28
C LEU A 164 -6.30 5.12 -17.85
N GLY A 165 -6.57 3.83 -17.64
CA GLY A 165 -7.15 3.29 -16.42
C GLY A 165 -6.20 3.18 -15.22
N ASN A 166 -6.73 2.56 -14.16
CA ASN A 166 -6.19 2.63 -12.80
C ASN A 166 -4.96 1.78 -12.52
N CYS A 167 -3.97 2.41 -11.86
CA CYS A 167 -2.87 1.73 -11.19
C CYS A 167 -2.78 2.24 -9.74
N PRO A 168 -3.23 1.48 -8.72
CA PRO A 168 -3.30 1.95 -7.34
C PRO A 168 -1.92 1.99 -6.64
N LYS A 169 -0.87 1.53 -7.32
CA LYS A 169 0.49 1.38 -6.79
C LYS A 169 1.04 2.74 -6.35
N TYR A 170 1.64 2.77 -5.16
CA TYR A 170 2.29 3.93 -4.54
C TYR A 170 1.39 5.09 -4.12
N ILE A 171 0.06 5.01 -4.25
CA ILE A 171 -0.84 6.10 -3.82
C ILE A 171 -0.98 6.08 -2.30
N THR A 172 -0.75 7.20 -1.64
CA THR A 172 -1.00 7.35 -0.19
C THR A 172 -2.48 7.64 0.06
N VAL A 173 -3.11 6.90 0.98
CA VAL A 173 -4.51 7.13 1.33
C VAL A 173 -4.64 8.28 2.32
N ARG A 174 -5.60 9.18 2.08
CA ARG A 174 -5.87 10.39 2.85
C ARG A 174 -7.36 10.62 3.01
N LYS A 175 -7.76 11.11 4.18
CA LYS A 175 -9.08 11.71 4.40
C LYS A 175 -8.93 13.23 4.30
N LEU A 176 -9.55 13.85 3.31
CA LEU A 176 -9.38 15.26 2.98
C LEU A 176 -10.72 16.01 3.03
N GLU A 177 -10.68 17.27 3.44
CA GLU A 177 -11.86 18.17 3.45
C GLU A 177 -11.46 19.56 2.94
N TYR A 178 -12.35 20.21 2.21
CA TYR A 178 -12.19 21.60 1.79
C TYR A 178 -12.13 22.54 3.01
N CYS A 179 -11.24 23.54 3.02
CA CYS A 179 -11.04 24.38 4.21
C CYS A 179 -11.00 25.89 3.99
N GLY A 180 -11.23 26.38 2.77
CA GLY A 180 -11.33 27.81 2.48
C GLY A 180 -10.06 28.62 2.80
N ARG A 181 -8.87 28.10 2.49
CA ARG A 181 -7.58 28.76 2.73
C ARG A 181 -7.41 30.07 1.95
N HIS A 182 -6.52 30.92 2.46
CA HIS A 182 -6.18 32.20 1.85
C HIS A 182 -4.73 32.18 1.35
N PRO A 183 -4.53 31.84 0.06
CA PRO A 183 -3.20 31.62 -0.48
C PRO A 183 -2.35 32.91 -0.51
N GLN A 184 -1.04 32.75 -0.29
CA GLN A 184 -0.07 33.84 -0.39
C GLN A 184 1.18 33.37 -1.12
N ILE A 185 1.70 34.19 -2.03
CA ILE A 185 2.97 33.90 -2.71
C ILE A 185 4.09 33.92 -1.67
N GLY A 186 4.73 32.77 -1.45
CA GLY A 186 5.91 32.64 -0.61
C GLY A 186 7.19 32.94 -1.38
N ALA A 187 7.25 32.52 -2.65
CA ALA A 187 8.32 32.85 -3.59
C ALA A 187 7.83 32.71 -5.04
N ASP A 188 8.32 33.57 -5.93
CA ASP A 188 8.05 33.49 -7.38
C ASP A 188 9.36 33.70 -8.15
N HIS A 189 9.91 32.60 -8.65
CA HIS A 189 11.12 32.54 -9.46
C HIS A 189 10.85 31.73 -10.72
N GLN A 190 9.82 32.08 -11.50
CA GLN A 190 9.48 31.38 -12.73
C GLN A 190 10.62 31.37 -13.77
N ASN A 191 11.46 32.40 -13.81
CA ASN A 191 12.55 32.55 -14.78
C ASN A 191 13.86 32.91 -14.07
N ALA A 192 14.65 31.92 -13.67
CA ALA A 192 15.95 32.18 -13.06
C ALA A 192 16.99 31.11 -13.44
N ASP A 193 18.17 31.58 -13.89
CA ASP A 193 19.26 30.70 -14.34
C ASP A 193 19.90 29.91 -13.20
N ASN A 194 19.92 30.49 -12.00
CA ASN A 194 20.45 29.88 -10.78
C ASN A 194 19.36 29.82 -9.71
N ILE A 195 18.74 28.65 -9.55
CA ILE A 195 17.75 28.39 -8.51
C ILE A 195 18.46 27.95 -7.23
N SER A 196 18.15 28.62 -6.11
CA SER A 196 18.44 28.12 -4.77
C SER A 196 17.13 28.10 -3.98
N LEU A 197 16.78 26.95 -3.44
CA LEU A 197 15.56 26.78 -2.66
C LEU A 197 15.81 27.16 -1.20
N ASN A 198 14.88 27.93 -0.61
CA ASN A 198 14.92 28.20 0.82
C ASN A 198 14.60 26.93 1.64
N GLN A 199 14.87 26.97 2.95
CA GLN A 199 14.68 25.81 3.83
C GLN A 199 13.23 25.31 3.83
N GLU A 200 12.24 26.20 3.77
CA GLU A 200 10.82 25.83 3.75
C GLU A 200 10.46 25.02 2.48
N CYS A 201 10.99 25.41 1.32
CA CYS A 201 10.82 24.66 0.07
C CYS A 201 11.53 23.30 0.12
N LEU A 202 12.74 23.25 0.70
CA LEU A 202 13.46 21.98 0.90
C LEU A 202 12.70 21.05 1.85
N ASP A 203 12.09 21.59 2.90
CA ASP A 203 11.28 20.85 3.85
C ASP A 203 10.03 20.26 3.18
N ILE A 204 9.34 21.02 2.32
CA ILE A 204 8.22 20.54 1.51
C ILE A 204 8.64 19.34 0.65
N ILE A 205 9.78 19.44 -0.06
CA ILE A 205 10.30 18.33 -0.89
C ILE A 205 10.62 17.11 -0.02
N SER A 206 11.31 17.32 1.11
CA SER A 206 11.71 16.24 2.01
C SER A 206 10.54 15.52 2.67
N GLN A 207 9.42 16.22 2.91
CA GLN A 207 8.24 15.66 3.56
C GLN A 207 7.21 15.11 2.56
N ALA A 208 7.41 15.35 1.26
CA ALA A 208 6.47 14.91 0.23
C ALA A 208 6.36 13.38 0.20
N SER A 209 5.13 12.88 0.37
CA SER A 209 4.76 11.48 0.13
C SER A 209 4.05 11.28 -1.23
N THR A 210 3.75 12.39 -1.92
CA THR A 210 3.10 12.44 -3.23
C THR A 210 3.63 13.64 -4.03
N ILE A 211 3.94 13.43 -5.31
CA ILE A 211 4.22 14.49 -6.29
C ILE A 211 3.47 14.20 -7.59
N PHE A 212 3.28 15.23 -8.41
CA PHE A 212 2.79 15.08 -9.77
C PHE A 212 3.83 15.59 -10.75
N LEU A 213 4.34 14.68 -11.59
CA LEU A 213 5.37 14.93 -12.58
C LEU A 213 4.72 15.16 -13.95
N ALA A 214 4.88 16.37 -14.48
CA ALA A 214 4.52 16.74 -15.84
C ALA A 214 5.72 16.63 -16.78
N THR A 215 5.52 16.00 -17.94
CA THR A 215 6.55 15.76 -18.96
C THR A 215 5.95 15.86 -20.34
N ARG A 216 6.67 16.40 -21.31
CA ARG A 216 6.17 16.62 -22.67
C ARG A 216 6.95 15.83 -23.71
N HIS A 217 6.30 15.50 -24.81
CA HIS A 217 6.89 15.13 -26.08
C HIS A 217 6.45 16.14 -27.15
N ILE A 218 7.39 16.76 -27.87
CA ILE A 218 7.08 17.53 -29.09
C ILE A 218 7.56 16.73 -30.29
N SER A 219 6.64 16.44 -31.21
CA SER A 219 6.98 15.74 -32.46
C SER A 219 7.38 16.73 -33.55
N ASN A 220 8.43 16.38 -34.30
CA ASN A 220 8.89 17.12 -35.47
C ASN A 220 8.11 16.78 -36.76
N VAL A 221 7.19 15.80 -36.71
CA VAL A 221 6.46 15.29 -37.89
C VAL A 221 5.10 15.96 -38.04
N SER A 222 4.35 16.10 -36.95
CA SER A 222 3.08 16.82 -36.91
C SER A 222 2.66 17.16 -35.48
N ASP A 223 1.97 18.30 -35.31
CA ASP A 223 1.44 18.74 -34.00
C ASP A 223 0.58 17.65 -33.36
N ASN A 224 -0.20 16.89 -34.15
CA ASN A 224 -1.06 15.78 -33.69
C ASN A 224 -0.32 14.56 -33.11
N THR A 225 1.01 14.60 -33.04
CA THR A 225 1.82 13.55 -32.44
C THR A 225 2.67 14.03 -31.26
N SER A 226 2.52 15.30 -30.88
CA SER A 226 3.02 15.81 -29.59
C SER A 226 2.08 15.39 -28.46
N ASP A 227 2.62 15.17 -27.27
CA ASP A 227 1.86 14.75 -26.08
C ASP A 227 2.34 15.50 -24.83
N LEU A 228 1.42 15.71 -23.89
CA LEU A 228 1.71 16.13 -22.53
C LEU A 228 1.25 15.03 -21.58
N GLY A 229 2.09 14.68 -20.60
CA GLY A 229 1.74 13.72 -19.57
C GLY A 229 1.82 14.35 -18.19
N VAL A 230 0.88 13.97 -17.30
CA VAL A 230 1.00 14.17 -15.85
C VAL A 230 0.85 12.83 -15.16
N ASN A 231 1.84 12.49 -14.33
CA ASN A 231 1.87 11.23 -13.60
C ASN A 231 2.04 11.44 -12.10
N HIS A 232 1.25 10.71 -11.32
CA HIS A 232 1.46 10.59 -9.88
C HIS A 232 2.72 9.76 -9.59
N ARG A 233 3.58 10.28 -8.71
CA ARG A 233 4.66 9.51 -8.06
C ARG A 233 4.47 9.59 -6.55
N GLY A 234 4.59 8.45 -5.87
CA GLY A 234 4.41 8.36 -4.43
C GLY A 234 5.47 7.50 -3.76
N GLY A 235 5.66 7.73 -2.48
CA GLY A 235 6.67 7.08 -1.65
C GLY A 235 6.51 7.45 -0.19
N PHE A 236 7.43 6.98 0.65
CA PHE A 236 7.57 7.54 2.00
C PHE A 236 8.19 8.94 1.91
N PRO A 237 7.90 9.84 2.86
CA PRO A 237 8.62 11.11 3.00
C PRO A 237 10.14 10.90 2.87
N GLY A 238 10.77 11.71 2.02
CA GLY A 238 12.19 11.62 1.67
C GLY A 238 12.49 10.76 0.45
N PHE A 239 11.49 10.27 -0.29
CA PHE A 239 11.75 9.52 -1.53
C PHE A 239 12.29 10.41 -2.66
N VAL A 240 11.98 11.71 -2.64
CA VAL A 240 12.58 12.71 -3.52
C VAL A 240 13.75 13.36 -2.78
N ARG A 241 14.89 13.49 -3.44
CA ARG A 241 16.10 14.08 -2.88
C ARG A 241 16.48 15.36 -3.61
N THR A 242 17.22 16.22 -2.93
CA THR A 242 17.77 17.43 -3.51
C THR A 242 19.27 17.50 -3.27
N TYR A 243 19.99 18.11 -4.20
CA TYR A 243 21.38 18.47 -4.01
C TYR A 243 21.76 19.68 -4.87
N GLU A 244 22.86 20.34 -4.49
CA GLU A 244 23.44 21.42 -5.28
C GLU A 244 24.77 20.97 -5.89
N GLU A 245 24.98 21.32 -7.15
CA GLU A 245 26.23 21.07 -7.87
C GLU A 245 26.49 22.20 -8.88
N ASN A 246 27.70 22.77 -8.83
CA ASN A 246 28.13 23.88 -9.69
C ASN A 246 27.15 25.07 -9.70
N GLY A 247 26.56 25.40 -8.53
CA GLY A 247 25.59 26.50 -8.39
C GLY A 247 24.18 26.19 -8.89
N ASN A 248 23.88 24.95 -9.28
CA ASN A 248 22.56 24.52 -9.73
C ASN A 248 21.91 23.63 -8.68
N THR A 249 20.60 23.81 -8.47
CA THR A 249 19.79 22.90 -7.64
C THR A 249 19.21 21.78 -8.49
N TYR A 250 19.36 20.55 -8.01
CA TYR A 250 18.84 19.33 -8.62
C TYR A 250 17.81 18.67 -7.72
N ILE A 251 16.74 18.16 -8.34
CA ILE A 251 15.81 17.21 -7.74
C ILE A 251 16.08 15.83 -8.33
N VAL A 252 16.12 14.80 -7.49
CA VAL A 252 16.33 13.41 -7.88
C VAL A 252 15.13 12.56 -7.45
N ILE A 253 14.49 11.93 -8.43
CA ILE A 253 13.32 11.07 -8.26
C ILE A 253 13.73 9.65 -8.69
N PRO A 254 13.78 8.66 -7.78
CA PRO A 254 14.02 7.28 -8.17
C PRO A 254 12.83 6.70 -8.94
N ASP A 255 13.10 5.91 -9.98
CA ASP A 255 12.07 5.17 -10.70
C ASP A 255 11.90 3.77 -10.08
N TYR A 256 10.64 3.36 -9.93
CA TYR A 256 10.26 2.09 -9.31
C TYR A 256 9.54 1.19 -10.31
N SER A 257 9.39 -0.09 -9.96
CA SER A 257 8.62 -1.04 -10.76
C SER A 257 7.21 -0.51 -11.07
N GLY A 258 6.93 -0.23 -12.34
CA GLY A 258 5.68 0.33 -12.85
C GLY A 258 4.91 -0.66 -13.73
N ASN A 259 4.13 -0.14 -14.69
CA ASN A 259 3.44 -0.91 -15.75
C ASN A 259 4.29 -1.10 -17.02
N GLN A 260 5.55 -0.66 -17.00
CA GLN A 260 6.48 -0.71 -18.14
C GLN A 260 6.08 0.11 -19.38
N PHE A 261 5.12 1.04 -19.25
CA PHE A 261 4.74 1.92 -20.37
C PHE A 261 5.74 3.04 -20.58
N TYR A 262 6.40 3.49 -19.50
CA TYR A 262 7.47 4.49 -19.51
C TYR A 262 7.13 5.86 -20.13
N GLN A 263 5.85 6.26 -20.19
CA GLN A 263 5.41 7.53 -20.81
C GLN A 263 6.22 8.75 -20.35
N SER A 264 6.32 9.00 -19.03
CA SER A 264 7.08 10.17 -18.54
C SER A 264 8.57 10.09 -18.84
N LEU A 265 9.17 8.89 -18.76
CA LEU A 265 10.60 8.73 -19.04
C LEU A 265 10.87 8.88 -20.54
N GLY A 266 9.99 8.35 -21.39
CA GLY A 266 10.04 8.53 -22.84
C GLY A 266 9.93 10.00 -23.24
N ASN A 267 8.98 10.74 -22.67
CA ASN A 267 8.85 12.18 -22.86
C ASN A 267 10.17 12.90 -22.52
N ILE A 268 10.79 12.56 -21.38
CA ILE A 268 12.08 13.11 -20.95
C ILE A 268 13.21 12.79 -21.95
N GLU A 269 13.28 11.58 -22.49
CA GLU A 269 14.27 11.24 -23.53
C GLU A 269 14.12 12.10 -24.79
N SER A 270 12.89 12.52 -25.10
CA SER A 270 12.61 13.26 -26.34
C SER A 270 12.71 14.79 -26.21
N ASP A 271 12.27 15.40 -25.09
CA ASP A 271 12.15 16.86 -24.95
C ASP A 271 12.82 17.43 -23.69
N ARG A 272 13.29 16.56 -22.77
CA ARG A 272 14.03 16.92 -21.54
C ARG A 272 13.40 17.97 -20.63
N LEU A 273 12.18 18.45 -20.87
CA LEU A 273 11.51 19.42 -20.02
C LEU A 273 10.51 18.74 -19.09
N ALA A 274 10.59 19.08 -17.80
CA ALA A 274 9.72 18.52 -16.79
C ALA A 274 9.29 19.55 -15.75
N GLY A 275 8.07 19.38 -15.25
CA GLY A 275 7.48 20.16 -14.17
C GLY A 275 7.05 19.25 -13.06
N VAL A 276 7.14 19.70 -11.81
CA VAL A 276 6.68 18.94 -10.65
C VAL A 276 5.91 19.84 -9.71
N VAL A 277 4.79 19.38 -9.18
CA VAL A 277 4.13 20.00 -8.03
C VAL A 277 4.25 19.12 -6.80
N PHE A 278 4.65 19.74 -5.69
CA PHE A 278 4.77 19.18 -4.36
C PHE A 278 3.65 19.73 -3.46
N PRO A 279 2.53 19.00 -3.34
CA PRO A 279 1.46 19.37 -2.41
C PRO A 279 1.83 19.00 -0.97
N CYS A 280 1.77 19.98 -0.05
CA CYS A 280 1.84 19.73 1.38
C CYS A 280 0.44 19.65 1.97
N PHE A 281 -0.06 18.43 2.21
CA PHE A 281 -1.41 18.22 2.77
C PHE A 281 -1.55 18.68 4.23
N THR A 282 -0.44 18.86 4.94
CA THR A 282 -0.40 19.34 6.33
C THR A 282 -0.56 20.85 6.40
N THR A 283 0.32 21.59 5.72
CA THR A 283 0.33 23.07 5.76
C THR A 283 -0.59 23.69 4.72
N GLY A 284 -0.97 22.95 3.67
CA GLY A 284 -1.68 23.48 2.51
C GLY A 284 -0.77 24.14 1.48
N ASP A 285 0.55 24.14 1.68
CA ASP A 285 1.46 24.77 0.73
C ASP A 285 1.57 23.98 -0.57
N MET A 286 1.79 24.67 -1.69
CA MET A 286 2.15 24.04 -2.96
C MET A 286 3.45 24.64 -3.49
N LEU A 287 4.44 23.79 -3.73
CA LEU A 287 5.67 24.15 -4.42
C LEU A 287 5.61 23.59 -5.84
N HIS A 288 5.61 24.49 -6.81
CA HIS A 288 5.67 24.21 -8.24
C HIS A 288 7.11 24.41 -8.70
N VAL A 289 7.67 23.45 -9.42
CA VAL A 289 9.01 23.57 -10.00
C VAL A 289 8.96 23.18 -11.47
N THR A 290 9.87 23.74 -12.26
CA THR A 290 10.12 23.33 -13.63
C THR A 290 11.62 23.28 -13.89
N GLY A 291 12.04 22.50 -14.88
CA GLY A 291 13.46 22.21 -15.07
C GLY A 291 13.78 21.36 -16.29
N ILE A 292 15.09 21.15 -16.45
CA ILE A 292 15.67 20.26 -17.45
C ILE A 292 15.88 18.90 -16.79
N ALA A 293 15.12 17.92 -17.24
CA ALA A 293 15.16 16.54 -16.81
C ALA A 293 16.07 15.66 -17.68
N GLU A 294 16.60 14.62 -17.07
CA GLU A 294 17.26 13.51 -17.73
C GLU A 294 17.03 12.22 -16.94
N ASN A 295 16.95 11.10 -17.66
CA ASN A 295 16.98 9.79 -17.02
C ASN A 295 18.41 9.30 -16.98
N ILE A 296 18.87 8.91 -15.79
CA ILE A 296 20.19 8.38 -15.55
C ILE A 296 20.03 6.90 -15.22
N TYR A 297 20.86 6.06 -15.84
CA TYR A 297 20.70 4.62 -15.85
C TYR A 297 21.88 3.89 -15.20
N ASP A 298 21.58 2.73 -14.63
CA ASP A 298 22.52 1.68 -14.23
C ASP A 298 23.67 2.25 -13.37
N ASP A 299 24.93 1.98 -13.73
CA ASP A 299 26.12 2.43 -12.99
C ASP A 299 26.15 3.94 -12.71
N GLU A 300 25.60 4.76 -13.60
CA GLU A 300 25.57 6.21 -13.40
C GLU A 300 24.50 6.62 -12.40
N ALA A 301 23.34 5.95 -12.43
CA ALA A 301 22.29 6.16 -11.44
C ALA A 301 22.79 5.74 -10.05
N GLU A 302 23.46 4.60 -9.96
CA GLU A 302 24.02 4.09 -8.70
C GLU A 302 25.15 4.96 -8.13
N ARG A 303 25.90 5.66 -8.99
CA ARG A 303 26.87 6.67 -8.53
C ARG A 303 26.21 7.84 -7.81
N ILE A 304 24.99 8.22 -8.21
CA ILE A 304 24.26 9.35 -7.63
C ILE A 304 23.41 8.89 -6.43
N MET A 305 22.69 7.78 -6.59
CA MET A 305 21.80 7.20 -5.59
C MET A 305 22.06 5.69 -5.51
N PRO A 306 22.91 5.23 -4.56
CA PRO A 306 23.28 3.83 -4.47
C PRO A 306 22.08 2.87 -4.40
N ARG A 307 22.18 1.75 -5.12
CA ARG A 307 21.14 0.71 -5.29
C ARG A 307 19.88 1.16 -6.03
N VAL A 308 19.99 2.21 -6.83
CA VAL A 308 18.93 2.64 -7.74
C VAL A 308 19.48 2.66 -9.15
N THR A 309 18.92 1.80 -10.01
CA THR A 309 19.41 1.61 -11.39
C THR A 309 18.73 2.54 -12.39
N LEU A 310 17.80 3.38 -11.95
CA LEU A 310 17.14 4.37 -12.78
C LEU A 310 16.64 5.54 -11.92
N ILE A 311 17.16 6.73 -12.20
CA ILE A 311 16.71 7.98 -11.57
C ILE A 311 16.32 8.99 -12.64
N THR A 312 15.30 9.78 -12.37
CA THR A 312 15.03 11.02 -13.09
C THR A 312 15.67 12.15 -12.30
N ARG A 313 16.66 12.82 -12.88
CA ARG A 313 17.30 14.02 -12.32
C ARG A 313 16.75 15.25 -13.03
N ILE A 314 16.35 16.27 -12.28
CA ILE A 314 15.81 17.53 -12.81
C ILE A 314 16.66 18.69 -12.30
N LYS A 315 17.35 19.37 -13.21
CA LYS A 315 18.00 20.67 -12.94
C LYS A 315 16.93 21.75 -12.93
N LEU A 316 16.74 22.43 -11.80
CA LEU A 316 15.71 23.48 -11.68
C LEU A 316 16.11 24.73 -12.49
N ASN A 317 15.15 25.28 -13.22
CA ASN A 317 15.25 26.57 -13.92
C ASN A 317 14.09 27.52 -13.59
N GLY A 318 13.13 27.07 -12.77
CA GLY A 318 12.09 27.92 -12.20
C GLY A 318 11.35 27.23 -11.05
N TYR A 319 10.87 28.02 -10.11
CA TYR A 319 9.92 27.55 -9.09
C TYR A 319 8.97 28.65 -8.63
N VAL A 320 7.80 28.24 -8.17
CA VAL A 320 6.81 29.09 -7.50
C VAL A 320 6.32 28.36 -6.26
N TRP A 321 6.44 29.02 -5.11
CA TRP A 321 5.92 28.52 -3.85
C TRP A 321 4.77 29.39 -3.40
N ILE A 322 3.60 28.77 -3.19
CA ILE A 322 2.41 29.44 -2.72
C ILE A 322 1.99 28.78 -1.40
N LYS A 323 2.01 29.58 -0.34
CA LYS A 323 1.56 29.19 1.00
C LYS A 323 0.06 28.99 1.00
N GLU A 324 -0.41 27.96 1.69
CA GLU A 324 -1.84 27.64 1.84
C GLU A 324 -2.63 27.54 0.51
N ALA A 325 -1.96 27.24 -0.61
CA ALA A 325 -2.57 27.12 -1.93
C ALA A 325 -3.46 25.89 -2.13
N LEU A 326 -3.08 24.75 -1.54
CA LEU A 326 -3.87 23.54 -1.56
C LEU A 326 -5.01 23.69 -0.57
N ASN A 327 -6.20 23.94 -1.10
CA ASN A 327 -7.40 24.23 -0.32
C ASN A 327 -8.06 22.99 0.31
N LEU A 328 -7.23 22.09 0.84
CA LEU A 328 -7.62 20.85 1.52
C LEU A 328 -6.91 20.79 2.89
N LYS A 329 -7.60 20.21 3.86
CA LYS A 329 -7.01 19.83 5.16
C LYS A 329 -7.06 18.32 5.33
N LEU A 330 -5.99 17.79 5.91
CA LEU A 330 -5.89 16.39 6.28
C LEU A 330 -6.68 16.12 7.57
N LEU A 331 -7.60 15.15 7.54
CA LEU A 331 -8.46 14.78 8.67
C LEU A 331 -8.01 13.51 9.42
N SER A 332 -7.01 12.82 8.90
CA SER A 332 -6.45 11.60 9.50
C SER A 332 -4.96 11.47 9.15
N PRO A 333 -4.16 10.73 9.93
CA PRO A 333 -2.81 10.37 9.50
C PRO A 333 -2.83 9.72 8.11
N GLU A 334 -1.79 9.97 7.33
CA GLU A 334 -1.61 9.35 6.02
C GLU A 334 -1.43 7.83 6.16
N GLN A 335 -2.03 7.06 5.25
CA GLN A 335 -1.81 5.62 5.15
C GLN A 335 -1.00 5.32 3.88
N TYR A 336 0.30 5.15 4.05
CA TYR A 336 1.24 4.92 2.94
C TYR A 336 0.91 3.64 2.15
N SER A 337 1.38 3.57 0.91
CA SER A 337 1.20 2.34 0.13
C SER A 337 2.07 1.21 0.66
N LEU A 338 1.49 0.01 0.75
CA LEU A 338 2.26 -1.21 0.99
C LEU A 338 3.26 -1.50 -0.14
N TYR A 339 3.11 -0.84 -1.30
CA TYR A 339 4.06 -0.92 -2.40
C TYR A 339 5.19 0.11 -2.29
N ASN A 340 5.15 1.07 -1.36
CA ASN A 340 6.21 2.09 -1.26
C ASN A 340 7.57 1.43 -1.02
N PRO A 341 8.60 1.72 -1.83
CA PRO A 341 9.94 1.22 -1.61
C PRO A 341 10.56 1.86 -0.37
N PRO A 342 11.60 1.23 0.22
CA PRO A 342 12.43 1.87 1.22
C PRO A 342 13.04 3.17 0.70
N VAL A 343 13.14 4.16 1.57
CA VAL A 343 13.77 5.44 1.26
C VAL A 343 15.25 5.24 0.95
N ARG A 344 15.71 5.78 -0.20
CA ARG A 344 17.11 5.77 -0.61
C ARG A 344 17.73 7.16 -0.43
N TYR A 345 19.05 7.20 -0.24
CA TYR A 345 19.83 8.42 -0.02
C TYR A 345 20.80 8.62 -1.17
N LEU A 346 21.14 9.88 -1.46
CA LEU A 346 22.20 10.22 -2.40
C LEU A 346 23.56 9.80 -1.84
N ALA A 347 24.52 9.48 -2.72
CA ALA A 347 25.87 9.13 -2.33
C ALA A 347 26.52 10.23 -1.46
N ILE A 348 26.31 11.50 -1.81
CA ILE A 348 26.79 12.65 -1.05
C ILE A 348 26.18 12.77 0.35
N GLU A 349 24.95 12.30 0.56
CA GLU A 349 24.30 12.29 1.88
C GLU A 349 24.94 11.22 2.76
N LEU A 350 25.18 10.04 2.19
CA LEU A 350 25.86 8.94 2.88
C LEU A 350 27.29 9.33 3.29
N GLU A 351 28.03 10.00 2.40
CA GLU A 351 29.36 10.53 2.70
C GLU A 351 29.35 11.52 3.88
N LYS A 352 28.39 12.45 3.90
CA LYS A 352 28.20 13.39 5.03
C LYS A 352 27.85 12.66 6.33
N MET A 353 27.09 11.56 6.24
CA MET A 353 26.79 10.69 7.38
C MET A 353 27.95 9.76 7.79
N LYS A 354 29.08 9.81 7.08
CA LYS A 354 30.22 8.88 7.22
C LYS A 354 29.82 7.41 7.02
N ILE A 355 28.77 7.18 6.23
CA ILE A 355 28.34 5.86 5.78
C ILE A 355 29.01 5.63 4.42
N PRO A 356 29.81 4.57 4.25
CA PRO A 356 30.44 4.28 2.96
C PRO A 356 29.38 4.15 1.85
N SER A 357 29.45 5.00 0.82
CA SER A 357 28.56 4.94 -0.35
C SER A 357 28.87 3.75 -1.26
N LYS A 358 30.12 3.26 -1.23
CA LYS A 358 30.56 2.01 -1.83
C LYS A 358 31.18 1.10 -0.76
N PRO A 359 30.71 -0.14 -0.58
CA PRO A 359 31.43 -1.09 0.25
C PRO A 359 32.77 -1.47 -0.42
N ALA A 360 33.81 -1.71 0.38
CA ALA A 360 34.97 -2.47 -0.10
C ALA A 360 34.48 -3.89 -0.42
N THR A 361 34.23 -4.18 -1.69
CA THR A 361 33.64 -5.44 -2.14
C THR A 361 34.75 -6.46 -2.36
N THR A 362 34.91 -7.40 -1.42
CA THR A 362 35.46 -8.72 -1.75
C THR A 362 34.32 -9.55 -2.34
N ASN A 363 34.57 -10.29 -3.42
CA ASN A 363 33.60 -11.28 -3.89
C ASN A 363 33.61 -12.50 -2.96
N ALA A 364 32.44 -13.13 -2.83
CA ALA A 364 32.22 -14.34 -2.05
C ALA A 364 31.59 -15.41 -2.95
N THR A 365 32.31 -16.48 -3.24
CA THR A 365 31.82 -17.60 -4.04
C THR A 365 31.25 -18.68 -3.13
N LEU A 366 29.98 -19.06 -3.34
CA LEU A 366 29.38 -20.19 -2.61
C LEU A 366 30.06 -21.50 -3.06
N VAL A 367 30.81 -22.13 -2.16
CA VAL A 367 31.60 -23.34 -2.46
C VAL A 367 31.02 -24.62 -1.84
N ASP A 368 30.17 -24.50 -0.82
CA ASP A 368 29.55 -25.65 -0.16
C ASP A 368 28.19 -25.29 0.45
N ILE A 369 27.24 -26.21 0.35
CA ILE A 369 25.95 -26.18 1.06
C ILE A 369 25.78 -27.51 1.78
N LYS A 370 25.85 -27.48 3.11
CA LYS A 370 25.70 -28.66 3.96
C LYS A 370 24.41 -28.57 4.74
N SER A 371 23.45 -29.45 4.45
CA SER A 371 22.30 -29.66 5.34
C SER A 371 22.81 -30.28 6.65
N ILE A 372 22.52 -29.62 7.76
CA ILE A 372 22.85 -30.10 9.12
C ILE A 372 21.63 -30.80 9.71
N THR A 373 20.44 -30.23 9.53
CA THR A 373 19.15 -30.84 9.86
C THR A 373 18.13 -30.47 8.78
N GLN A 374 16.89 -30.99 8.88
CA GLN A 374 15.76 -30.58 8.04
C GLN A 374 15.52 -29.05 8.04
N HIS A 375 15.96 -28.38 9.10
CA HIS A 375 15.71 -26.96 9.35
C HIS A 375 16.98 -26.14 9.49
N ILE A 376 18.16 -26.73 9.29
CA ILE A 376 19.43 -26.02 9.44
C ILE A 376 20.32 -26.38 8.26
N SER A 377 20.70 -25.37 7.49
CA SER A 377 21.68 -25.50 6.41
C SER A 377 22.87 -24.60 6.68
N ARG A 378 24.07 -25.08 6.36
CA ARG A 378 25.28 -24.27 6.38
C ARG A 378 25.71 -23.98 4.94
N PHE A 379 25.92 -22.72 4.66
CA PHE A 379 26.47 -22.22 3.40
C PHE A 379 27.91 -21.78 3.66
N THR A 380 28.86 -22.24 2.86
CA THR A 380 30.26 -21.83 2.97
C THR A 380 30.65 -21.07 1.73
N PHE A 381 31.19 -19.88 1.96
CA PHE A 381 31.68 -18.99 0.93
C PHE A 381 33.19 -18.89 1.00
N GLU A 382 33.85 -18.94 -0.15
CA GLU A 382 35.24 -18.57 -0.34
C GLU A 382 35.31 -17.10 -0.77
N LEU A 383 36.17 -16.33 -0.13
CA LEU A 383 36.37 -14.92 -0.40
C LEU A 383 37.56 -14.73 -1.31
N GLU A 384 37.43 -13.82 -2.28
CA GLU A 384 38.49 -13.42 -3.20
C GLU A 384 39.70 -12.85 -2.44
N GLU A 385 39.44 -12.03 -1.42
CA GLU A 385 40.46 -11.48 -0.55
C GLU A 385 40.24 -11.88 0.91
N LYS A 386 41.34 -11.92 1.66
CA LYS A 386 41.32 -12.14 3.10
C LYS A 386 40.72 -10.92 3.80
N VAL A 387 39.73 -11.14 4.67
CA VAL A 387 39.09 -10.07 5.45
C VAL A 387 39.32 -10.27 6.95
N SER A 388 39.57 -9.16 7.66
CA SER A 388 39.62 -9.11 9.13
C SER A 388 38.30 -8.59 9.68
N PHE A 389 37.80 -9.17 10.77
CA PHE A 389 36.51 -8.77 11.37
C PHE A 389 36.47 -8.93 12.89
N LYS A 390 35.39 -8.43 13.49
CA LYS A 390 35.08 -8.55 14.93
C LYS A 390 33.75 -9.29 15.10
N PRO A 391 33.65 -10.34 15.94
CA PRO A 391 32.40 -10.90 16.42
C PRO A 391 31.51 -9.82 17.03
N GLY A 392 30.20 -9.96 16.83
CA GLY A 392 29.23 -8.90 17.14
C GLY A 392 29.18 -7.79 16.10
N GLY A 393 30.14 -7.72 15.17
CA GLY A 393 30.03 -6.93 13.94
C GLY A 393 29.05 -7.56 12.96
N PHE A 394 28.90 -6.94 11.79
CA PHE A 394 27.98 -7.41 10.75
C PHE A 394 28.67 -7.56 9.39
N VAL A 395 28.12 -8.43 8.55
CA VAL A 395 28.43 -8.55 7.11
C VAL A 395 27.19 -8.20 6.31
N ILE A 396 27.37 -7.52 5.18
CA ILE A 396 26.32 -7.21 4.22
C ILE A 396 26.65 -7.99 2.95
N LEU A 397 25.70 -8.79 2.48
CA LEU A 397 25.83 -9.61 1.27
C LEU A 397 24.74 -9.19 0.28
N ASN A 398 25.15 -9.02 -0.98
CA ASN A 398 24.24 -8.82 -2.09
C ASN A 398 23.96 -10.18 -2.75
N PHE A 399 22.69 -10.62 -2.74
CA PHE A 399 22.24 -11.85 -3.39
C PHE A 399 21.57 -11.63 -4.74
N GLU A 400 21.50 -10.40 -5.24
CA GLU A 400 20.94 -10.09 -6.55
C GLU A 400 21.47 -10.99 -7.68
N PRO A 401 22.77 -11.34 -7.77
CA PRO A 401 23.27 -12.24 -8.82
C PRO A 401 22.71 -13.67 -8.74
N LEU A 402 22.25 -14.09 -7.56
CA LEU A 402 21.77 -15.44 -7.27
C LEU A 402 20.23 -15.55 -7.38
N ILE A 403 19.51 -14.45 -7.15
CA ILE A 403 18.05 -14.41 -7.12
C ILE A 403 17.55 -13.69 -8.38
N LYS A 404 17.20 -14.46 -9.41
CA LYS A 404 16.54 -13.90 -10.60
C LYS A 404 15.04 -13.84 -10.38
N ARG A 405 14.49 -12.63 -10.38
CA ARG A 405 13.05 -12.42 -10.33
C ARG A 405 12.48 -12.07 -11.70
N ALA A 406 11.43 -12.78 -12.11
CA ALA A 406 10.62 -12.37 -13.25
C ALA A 406 9.81 -11.11 -12.91
N TYR A 407 9.69 -10.19 -13.86
CA TYR A 407 8.86 -8.99 -13.67
C TYR A 407 7.43 -9.36 -13.27
N GLN A 408 6.92 -8.63 -12.28
CA GLN A 408 5.53 -8.68 -11.85
C GLN A 408 5.05 -7.24 -11.69
N HIS A 409 3.91 -6.92 -12.28
CA HIS A 409 3.33 -5.58 -12.16
C HIS A 409 2.88 -5.30 -10.71
N MET A 410 2.16 -6.27 -10.12
CA MET A 410 1.61 -6.25 -8.77
C MET A 410 1.90 -7.59 -8.06
N ASN A 411 1.96 -7.56 -6.73
CA ASN A 411 2.03 -8.76 -5.88
C ASN A 411 1.25 -8.46 -4.61
N ASN A 412 -0.05 -8.78 -4.61
CA ASN A 412 -0.93 -8.42 -3.50
C ASN A 412 -0.63 -9.22 -2.21
N ASP A 413 -0.07 -10.43 -2.34
CA ASP A 413 0.28 -11.27 -1.20
C ASP A 413 1.55 -10.78 -0.49
N ASN A 414 2.50 -10.23 -1.25
CA ASN A 414 3.71 -9.61 -0.71
C ASN A 414 4.12 -8.37 -1.53
N PRO A 415 3.46 -7.21 -1.31
CA PRO A 415 3.71 -5.98 -2.07
C PRO A 415 5.17 -5.53 -2.00
N GLN A 416 5.77 -5.62 -0.81
CA GLN A 416 7.14 -5.20 -0.54
C GLN A 416 8.18 -6.05 -1.29
N SER A 417 7.85 -7.29 -1.64
CA SER A 417 8.76 -8.13 -2.43
C SER A 417 9.22 -7.39 -3.69
N LEU A 418 8.34 -6.62 -4.36
CA LEU A 418 8.64 -5.93 -5.63
C LEU A 418 9.80 -4.95 -5.54
N ASN A 419 10.15 -4.53 -4.33
CA ASN A 419 11.21 -3.58 -4.04
C ASN A 419 12.34 -4.19 -3.19
N ASP A 420 12.37 -5.52 -3.06
CA ASP A 420 13.44 -6.23 -2.36
C ASP A 420 14.78 -5.97 -3.08
N ASP A 421 15.76 -5.42 -2.36
CA ASP A 421 17.08 -5.14 -2.91
C ASP A 421 18.01 -6.35 -2.88
N HIS A 422 17.52 -7.51 -2.43
CA HIS A 422 18.26 -8.76 -2.29
C HIS A 422 19.52 -8.63 -1.43
N VAL A 423 19.67 -7.52 -0.70
CA VAL A 423 20.72 -7.31 0.27
C VAL A 423 20.20 -7.71 1.63
N ARG A 424 21.01 -8.40 2.42
CA ARG A 424 20.74 -8.49 3.85
C ARG A 424 21.98 -8.17 4.66
N THR A 425 21.75 -8.00 5.96
CA THR A 425 22.78 -7.78 6.97
C THR A 425 22.75 -8.94 7.93
N TRP A 426 23.90 -9.53 8.23
CA TRP A 426 24.06 -10.64 9.17
C TRP A 426 25.06 -10.29 10.26
N THR A 427 24.79 -10.73 11.49
CA THR A 427 25.74 -10.61 12.59
C THR A 427 26.78 -11.72 12.54
N ILE A 428 28.05 -11.37 12.73
CA ILE A 428 29.16 -12.33 12.82
C ILE A 428 29.17 -12.95 14.21
N SER A 429 28.85 -14.24 14.30
CA SER A 429 28.70 -14.97 15.56
C SER A 429 29.99 -15.60 16.09
N SER A 430 30.96 -15.92 15.23
CA SER A 430 32.24 -16.54 15.62
C SER A 430 33.33 -16.30 14.55
N SER A 431 34.60 -16.51 14.91
CA SER A 431 35.77 -16.25 14.06
C SER A 431 36.97 -17.15 14.45
N PRO A 432 38.01 -17.33 13.59
CA PRO A 432 39.29 -17.98 13.94
C PRO A 432 40.06 -17.28 15.09
N ALA A 433 41.34 -17.59 15.33
CA ALA A 433 42.06 -17.07 16.50
C ALA A 433 42.06 -15.51 16.61
N PHE A 434 41.92 -15.00 17.84
CA PHE A 434 41.93 -13.56 18.16
C PHE A 434 43.36 -13.03 18.30
N ASP A 435 43.65 -11.85 17.73
CA ASP A 435 44.91 -11.11 17.90
C ASP A 435 44.73 -9.95 18.87
N SER A 436 45.39 -10.04 20.03
CA SER A 436 45.31 -9.06 21.10
C SER A 436 45.97 -7.72 20.76
N ASN A 437 46.91 -7.67 19.82
CA ASN A 437 47.64 -6.44 19.48
C ASN A 437 46.82 -5.53 18.57
N THR A 438 46.00 -6.12 17.69
CA THR A 438 45.14 -5.39 16.75
C THR A 438 43.69 -5.29 17.24
N ASN A 439 43.33 -6.03 18.31
CA ASN A 439 41.95 -6.19 18.80
C ASN A 439 41.00 -6.62 17.68
N MET A 440 41.49 -7.53 16.83
CA MET A 440 40.80 -8.10 15.68
C MET A 440 41.03 -9.60 15.62
N PHE A 441 40.18 -10.30 14.89
CA PHE A 441 40.35 -11.72 14.65
C PHE A 441 41.19 -11.93 13.39
N GLN A 442 41.91 -13.05 13.33
CA GLN A 442 42.78 -13.39 12.20
C GLN A 442 42.03 -13.31 10.87
N THR A 443 42.71 -12.79 9.85
CA THR A 443 42.20 -12.74 8.49
C THR A 443 41.83 -14.12 7.98
N THR A 444 40.65 -14.28 7.37
CA THR A 444 40.23 -15.52 6.70
C THR A 444 39.75 -15.23 5.29
N ASN A 445 39.94 -16.18 4.37
CA ASN A 445 39.35 -16.18 3.03
C ASN A 445 38.14 -17.14 2.95
N LYS A 446 37.60 -17.59 4.08
CA LYS A 446 36.41 -18.44 4.15
C LYS A 446 35.45 -17.96 5.23
N VAL A 447 34.17 -17.93 4.88
CA VAL A 447 33.06 -17.59 5.78
C VAL A 447 32.00 -18.67 5.68
N SER A 448 31.58 -19.22 6.81
CA SER A 448 30.44 -20.12 6.88
C SER A 448 29.28 -19.42 7.55
N TYR A 449 28.12 -19.46 6.91
CA TYR A 449 26.85 -19.03 7.46
C TYR A 449 26.03 -20.26 7.82
N GLN A 450 25.50 -20.31 9.03
CA GLN A 450 24.48 -21.28 9.40
C GLN A 450 23.12 -20.61 9.34
N GLU A 451 22.35 -20.98 8.32
CA GLU A 451 20.92 -20.76 8.33
C GLU A 451 20.32 -21.80 9.26
N THR A 452 20.21 -21.45 10.54
CA THR A 452 19.13 -22.02 11.32
C THR A 452 17.84 -21.45 10.78
N MET A 453 16.80 -22.27 10.60
CA MET A 453 15.41 -21.81 10.45
C MET A 453 14.90 -21.15 11.76
N ALA A 454 15.70 -20.26 12.33
CA ALA A 454 15.51 -19.50 13.54
C ALA A 454 15.89 -18.01 13.35
N SER A 455 16.36 -17.58 12.17
CA SER A 455 16.57 -16.14 11.83
C SER A 455 15.27 -15.45 11.43
N SER A 456 14.23 -15.73 12.20
CA SER A 456 12.89 -15.35 11.89
C SER A 456 12.16 -14.83 13.11
N LEU A 457 12.73 -13.78 13.67
CA LEU A 457 11.95 -12.84 14.48
C LEU A 457 10.89 -12.08 13.63
N ASN A 458 10.66 -12.54 12.38
CA ASN A 458 9.50 -12.27 11.53
C ASN A 458 9.17 -13.45 10.56
N LYS A 459 9.35 -14.75 10.92
CA LYS A 459 8.71 -15.83 10.12
C LYS A 459 7.32 -16.01 10.70
N GLN A 460 6.33 -15.84 9.83
CA GLN A 460 4.97 -16.29 10.02
C GLN A 460 5.00 -17.74 10.51
N HIS A 461 4.45 -17.97 11.69
CA HIS A 461 4.21 -19.31 12.18
C HIS A 461 3.13 -19.95 11.29
N PRO A 462 3.24 -21.22 10.87
CA PRO A 462 2.29 -21.81 9.93
C PRO A 462 0.86 -21.68 10.45
N TRP A 463 0.61 -21.97 11.73
CA TRP A 463 -0.72 -21.93 12.32
C TRP A 463 -1.20 -20.58 12.82
N PHE A 464 -0.35 -19.56 12.90
CA PHE A 464 -0.78 -18.25 13.38
C PHE A 464 0.11 -17.10 12.93
N GLU A 465 -0.50 -15.94 12.74
CA GLU A 465 0.18 -14.66 12.49
C GLU A 465 0.21 -13.88 13.81
N ILE A 466 1.39 -13.47 14.27
CA ILE A 466 1.50 -12.55 15.40
C ILE A 466 1.25 -11.13 14.86
N CYS A 467 0.28 -10.40 15.43
CA CYS A 467 -0.08 -9.04 14.99
C CYS A 467 1.12 -8.08 15.08
N HIS A 468 1.66 -7.94 16.29
CA HIS A 468 2.93 -7.27 16.56
C HIS A 468 3.72 -8.09 17.60
N PRO A 469 4.98 -8.48 17.32
CA PRO A 469 5.80 -9.23 18.29
C PRO A 469 6.00 -8.46 19.59
N ARG A 470 5.66 -9.09 20.73
CA ARG A 470 5.80 -8.52 22.07
C ARG A 470 6.44 -9.55 23.00
N PRO A 471 7.76 -9.78 22.93
CA PRO A 471 8.45 -10.81 23.72
C PRO A 471 8.20 -10.68 25.23
N THR A 472 8.03 -9.45 25.72
CA THR A 472 7.76 -9.11 27.12
C THR A 472 6.29 -9.14 27.52
N ALA A 473 5.37 -9.55 26.61
CA ALA A 473 3.96 -9.67 26.94
C ALA A 473 3.75 -10.66 28.08
N LYS A 474 2.86 -10.29 29.02
CA LYS A 474 2.50 -11.12 30.18
C LYS A 474 1.47 -12.17 29.81
N TYR A 475 0.62 -11.87 28.82
CA TYR A 475 -0.48 -12.69 28.39
C TYR A 475 -0.42 -12.96 26.88
N GLN A 476 -0.98 -14.10 26.46
CA GLN A 476 -1.18 -14.42 25.04
C GLN A 476 -2.66 -14.29 24.67
N VAL A 477 -2.97 -13.86 23.47
CA VAL A 477 -4.34 -13.81 22.93
C VAL A 477 -4.35 -14.55 21.62
N PHE A 478 -5.18 -15.58 21.51
CA PHE A 478 -5.36 -16.36 20.28
C PHE A 478 -6.74 -16.08 19.69
N ILE A 479 -6.75 -15.50 18.49
CA ILE A 479 -7.97 -15.16 17.75
C ILE A 479 -8.25 -16.25 16.72
N PHE A 480 -9.40 -16.88 16.83
CA PHE A 480 -9.93 -17.89 15.93
C PHE A 480 -10.96 -17.21 15.01
N PRO A 481 -10.63 -16.92 13.74
CA PRO A 481 -11.51 -16.17 12.84
C PRO A 481 -12.77 -16.95 12.44
N ALA A 482 -13.73 -16.24 11.82
CA ALA A 482 -14.88 -16.86 11.16
C ALA A 482 -14.48 -17.65 9.91
N ALA A 483 -15.47 -18.36 9.35
CA ALA A 483 -15.29 -19.12 8.12
C ALA A 483 -14.78 -18.23 6.96
N GLY A 484 -13.89 -18.77 6.14
CA GLY A 484 -13.27 -18.04 5.03
C GLY A 484 -12.08 -17.16 5.45
N PRO A 485 -11.61 -16.25 4.58
CA PRO A 485 -10.37 -15.49 4.78
C PRO A 485 -10.56 -14.26 5.68
N THR A 486 -11.07 -14.44 6.90
CA THR A 486 -11.44 -13.33 7.80
C THR A 486 -10.36 -12.91 8.81
N GLY A 487 -9.20 -13.56 8.81
CA GLY A 487 -8.12 -13.28 9.78
C GLY A 487 -7.58 -11.85 9.72
N SER A 488 -7.59 -11.20 8.55
CA SER A 488 -7.02 -9.85 8.37
C SER A 488 -7.74 -8.76 9.17
N TYR A 489 -9.00 -8.96 9.58
CA TYR A 489 -9.76 -7.98 10.37
C TYR A 489 -9.15 -7.68 11.75
N TYR A 490 -8.31 -8.59 12.26
CA TYR A 490 -7.81 -8.55 13.63
C TYR A 490 -6.37 -8.04 13.76
N ARG A 491 -5.67 -7.73 12.65
CA ARG A 491 -4.24 -7.39 12.68
C ARG A 491 -3.90 -6.17 13.53
N ASP A 492 -4.81 -5.22 13.65
CA ASP A 492 -4.60 -3.97 14.40
C ASP A 492 -5.16 -4.00 15.83
N TRP A 493 -5.75 -5.11 16.28
CA TRP A 493 -6.48 -5.18 17.56
C TRP A 493 -5.58 -5.08 18.79
N ASP A 494 -4.29 -5.38 18.67
CA ASP A 494 -3.36 -5.42 19.79
C ASP A 494 -2.77 -4.04 20.15
N ARG A 495 -3.03 -3.01 19.33
CA ARG A 495 -2.42 -1.67 19.45
C ARG A 495 -2.54 -1.09 20.87
N ASP A 496 -3.70 -1.29 21.51
CA ASP A 496 -4.02 -0.76 22.84
C ASP A 496 -3.82 -1.75 24.00
N PHE A 497 -3.16 -2.88 23.73
CA PHE A 497 -2.94 -4.01 24.65
C PHE A 497 -1.45 -4.32 24.86
N PRO A 498 -0.67 -3.43 25.49
CA PRO A 498 0.78 -3.56 25.57
C PRO A 498 1.30 -4.76 26.38
N GLU A 499 0.47 -5.31 27.27
CA GLU A 499 0.80 -6.48 28.09
C GLU A 499 0.42 -7.82 27.44
N TYR A 500 -0.16 -7.79 26.23
CA TYR A 500 -0.72 -8.94 25.55
C TYR A 500 -0.07 -9.13 24.19
N GLU A 501 0.20 -10.36 23.79
CA GLU A 501 0.64 -10.71 22.45
C GLU A 501 -0.49 -11.39 21.70
N PHE A 502 -0.98 -10.74 20.65
CA PHE A 502 -2.11 -11.24 19.85
C PHE A 502 -1.60 -12.08 18.68
N SER A 503 -2.19 -13.26 18.52
CA SER A 503 -1.92 -14.22 17.46
C SER A 503 -3.22 -14.60 16.77
N ILE A 504 -3.28 -14.44 15.45
CA ILE A 504 -4.44 -14.77 14.62
C ILE A 504 -4.22 -16.16 14.03
N ILE A 505 -5.13 -17.10 14.29
CA ILE A 505 -5.00 -18.46 13.77
C ILE A 505 -5.19 -18.47 12.25
N ILE A 506 -4.27 -19.14 11.56
CA ILE A 506 -4.29 -19.36 10.11
C ILE A 506 -4.78 -20.78 9.83
N TYR A 507 -6.01 -20.87 9.35
CA TYR A 507 -6.63 -22.11 8.93
C TYR A 507 -6.00 -22.64 7.62
N PRO A 508 -5.94 -23.97 7.41
CA PRO A 508 -5.53 -24.56 6.13
C PRO A 508 -6.34 -24.02 4.96
N GLY A 509 -5.69 -23.77 3.83
CA GLY A 509 -6.25 -23.11 2.65
C GLY A 509 -6.14 -21.58 2.65
N ARG A 510 -5.50 -20.95 3.64
CA ARG A 510 -5.50 -19.49 3.80
C ARG A 510 -4.09 -18.96 4.02
N SER A 511 -3.83 -17.74 3.54
CA SER A 511 -2.56 -17.03 3.77
C SER A 511 -1.37 -17.94 3.44
N THR A 512 -0.40 -18.06 4.36
CA THR A 512 0.78 -18.93 4.25
C THR A 512 0.47 -20.42 4.11
N ARG A 513 -0.75 -20.85 4.40
CA ARG A 513 -1.23 -22.23 4.30
C ARG A 513 -2.20 -22.43 3.15
N PHE A 514 -2.15 -21.59 2.12
CA PHE A 514 -3.07 -21.64 0.98
C PHE A 514 -3.10 -23.00 0.28
N ASN A 515 -1.95 -23.66 0.14
CA ASN A 515 -1.84 -24.96 -0.53
C ASN A 515 -2.13 -26.15 0.39
N ASP A 516 -2.37 -25.93 1.68
CA ASP A 516 -2.68 -27.01 2.61
C ASP A 516 -4.09 -27.54 2.34
N LYS A 517 -4.25 -28.85 2.56
CA LYS A 517 -5.54 -29.51 2.42
C LYS A 517 -6.56 -28.90 3.38
N LEU A 518 -7.72 -28.51 2.85
CA LEU A 518 -8.85 -28.05 3.66
C LEU A 518 -9.31 -29.18 4.59
N ILE A 519 -9.48 -28.84 5.88
CA ILE A 519 -9.96 -29.78 6.89
C ILE A 519 -11.47 -29.66 6.99
N THR A 520 -12.15 -30.81 6.99
CA THR A 520 -13.62 -30.91 7.06
C THR A 520 -14.11 -31.62 8.32
N ASP A 521 -13.20 -32.17 9.14
CA ASP A 521 -13.49 -32.91 10.36
C ASP A 521 -12.91 -32.16 11.57
N LEU A 522 -13.73 -31.91 12.58
CA LEU A 522 -13.32 -31.12 13.75
C LEU A 522 -12.22 -31.84 14.56
N LYS A 523 -12.24 -33.17 14.64
CA LYS A 523 -11.24 -33.93 15.40
C LYS A 523 -9.87 -33.82 14.72
N GLU A 524 -9.79 -34.02 13.40
CA GLU A 524 -8.57 -33.78 12.61
C GLU A 524 -8.07 -32.35 12.81
N TYR A 525 -8.99 -31.38 12.84
CA TYR A 525 -8.66 -29.98 13.07
C TYR A 525 -7.97 -29.74 14.42
N ILE A 526 -8.50 -30.34 15.48
CA ILE A 526 -7.94 -30.22 16.83
C ILE A 526 -6.62 -30.96 16.97
N GLU A 527 -6.47 -32.15 16.37
CA GLU A 527 -5.20 -32.88 16.35
C GLU A 527 -4.10 -32.05 15.68
N GLN A 528 -4.39 -31.42 14.55
CA GLN A 528 -3.42 -30.57 13.87
C GLN A 528 -3.11 -29.27 14.64
N LEU A 529 -4.10 -28.68 15.33
CA LEU A 529 -3.87 -27.53 16.21
C LEU A 529 -3.09 -27.92 17.48
N ASP A 530 -3.27 -29.14 18.00
CA ASP A 530 -2.48 -29.66 19.11
C ASP A 530 -1.00 -29.74 18.72
N GLU A 531 -0.69 -30.26 17.55
CA GLU A 531 0.69 -30.31 17.04
C GLU A 531 1.24 -28.91 16.70
N GLY A 532 0.42 -28.09 16.07
CA GLY A 532 0.83 -26.84 15.46
C GLY A 532 0.83 -25.62 16.38
N LEU A 533 -0.17 -25.49 17.25
CA LEU A 533 -0.39 -24.29 18.07
C LEU A 533 -0.03 -24.51 19.54
N LEU A 534 -0.37 -25.67 20.11
CA LEU A 534 -0.24 -25.90 21.54
C LEU A 534 1.19 -25.76 22.12
N PRO A 535 2.28 -26.09 21.38
CA PRO A 535 3.64 -25.85 21.85
C PRO A 535 3.93 -24.37 22.16
N TYR A 536 3.20 -23.44 21.55
CA TYR A 536 3.39 -22.00 21.68
C TYR A 536 2.51 -21.38 22.78
N ILE A 537 1.54 -22.13 23.32
CA ILE A 537 0.74 -21.72 24.46
C ILE A 537 1.53 -22.04 25.74
N ASN A 538 2.21 -21.01 26.26
CA ASN A 538 3.14 -21.12 27.40
C ASN A 538 2.98 -20.02 28.46
N LYS A 539 2.08 -19.05 28.24
CA LYS A 539 1.69 -18.01 29.20
C LYS A 539 0.18 -18.10 29.47
N PRO A 540 -0.34 -17.46 30.53
CA PRO A 540 -1.77 -17.32 30.70
C PRO A 540 -2.37 -16.64 29.46
N CYS A 541 -3.39 -17.25 28.86
CA CYS A 541 -3.88 -16.90 27.55
C CYS A 541 -5.40 -16.66 27.50
N PHE A 542 -5.82 -15.95 26.46
CA PHE A 542 -7.20 -15.62 26.18
C PHE A 542 -7.57 -16.15 24.79
N PHE A 543 -8.70 -16.81 24.66
CA PHE A 543 -9.21 -17.26 23.37
C PHE A 543 -10.35 -16.35 22.93
N ILE A 544 -10.30 -15.88 21.69
CA ILE A 544 -11.37 -15.11 21.05
C ILE A 544 -11.83 -15.89 19.83
N GLY A 545 -13.05 -16.42 19.85
CA GLY A 545 -13.65 -17.12 18.71
C GLY A 545 -14.70 -16.25 18.03
N HIS A 546 -14.69 -16.17 16.69
CA HIS A 546 -15.78 -15.57 15.92
C HIS A 546 -16.43 -16.61 15.02
N SER A 547 -17.75 -16.77 15.12
CA SER A 547 -18.55 -17.70 14.33
C SER A 547 -17.99 -19.14 14.33
N LEU A 548 -17.35 -19.60 13.24
CA LEU A 548 -16.62 -20.88 13.21
C LEU A 548 -15.57 -20.98 14.33
N GLY A 549 -14.83 -19.91 14.56
CA GLY A 549 -13.80 -19.86 15.59
C GLY A 549 -14.34 -20.12 17.00
N CYS A 550 -15.65 -19.94 17.24
CA CYS A 550 -16.26 -20.31 18.50
C CYS A 550 -16.24 -21.83 18.74
N VAL A 551 -16.53 -22.60 17.69
CA VAL A 551 -16.52 -24.07 17.71
C VAL A 551 -15.10 -24.57 17.91
N ILE A 552 -14.16 -24.06 17.10
CA ILE A 552 -12.76 -24.49 17.12
C ILE A 552 -12.09 -24.14 18.45
N SER A 553 -12.25 -22.90 18.94
CA SER A 553 -11.63 -22.47 20.20
C SER A 553 -12.13 -23.25 21.40
N PHE A 554 -13.43 -23.58 21.45
CA PHE A 554 -14.01 -24.39 22.53
C PHE A 554 -13.54 -25.84 22.47
N ALA A 555 -13.57 -26.46 21.29
CA ALA A 555 -13.09 -27.83 21.11
C ALA A 555 -11.60 -27.96 21.47
N LEU A 556 -10.78 -26.98 21.10
CA LEU A 556 -9.37 -26.93 21.48
C LEU A 556 -9.19 -26.77 23.01
N ALA A 557 -9.94 -25.85 23.63
CA ALA A 557 -9.88 -25.65 25.08
C ALA A 557 -10.25 -26.93 25.85
N LYS A 558 -11.29 -27.63 25.41
CA LYS A 558 -11.68 -28.93 25.97
C LYS A 558 -10.57 -29.98 25.78
N HIS A 559 -10.00 -30.08 24.58
CA HIS A 559 -8.88 -30.99 24.32
C HIS A 559 -7.67 -30.71 25.22
N MET A 560 -7.34 -29.44 25.45
CA MET A 560 -6.26 -29.01 26.36
C MET A 560 -6.51 -29.41 27.82
N ILE A 561 -7.77 -29.37 28.27
CA ILE A 561 -8.17 -29.82 29.60
C ILE A 561 -8.06 -31.34 29.69
N ASP A 562 -8.71 -32.05 28.76
CA ASP A 562 -8.91 -33.49 28.85
C ASP A 562 -7.60 -34.28 28.65
N THR A 563 -6.69 -33.79 27.79
CA THR A 563 -5.52 -34.59 27.34
C THR A 563 -4.16 -34.01 27.69
N LYS A 564 -4.08 -32.71 28.03
CA LYS A 564 -2.79 -32.01 28.20
C LYS A 564 -2.59 -31.39 29.58
N ASN A 565 -3.63 -31.38 30.42
CA ASN A 565 -3.63 -30.70 31.71
C ASN A 565 -3.17 -29.23 31.61
N LYS A 566 -3.49 -28.57 30.48
CA LYS A 566 -3.13 -27.17 30.19
C LYS A 566 -4.30 -26.19 30.31
N GLY A 567 -5.46 -26.67 30.76
CA GLY A 567 -6.69 -25.86 30.86
C GLY A 567 -6.54 -24.62 31.76
N ASN A 568 -5.68 -24.70 32.77
CA ASN A 568 -5.37 -23.59 33.69
C ASN A 568 -4.68 -22.39 33.02
N LEU A 569 -4.10 -22.56 31.83
CA LEU A 569 -3.52 -21.44 31.08
C LEU A 569 -4.62 -20.55 30.49
N ILE A 570 -5.79 -21.08 30.17
CA ILE A 570 -6.87 -20.31 29.54
C ILE A 570 -7.62 -19.50 30.62
N GLN A 571 -7.40 -18.18 30.61
CA GLN A 571 -7.97 -17.26 31.61
C GLN A 571 -9.42 -16.88 31.29
N LEU A 572 -9.75 -16.74 30.01
CA LEU A 572 -11.08 -16.34 29.53
C LEU A 572 -11.26 -16.75 28.07
N MET A 573 -12.49 -17.12 27.72
CA MET A 573 -12.94 -17.28 26.34
C MET A 573 -13.98 -16.21 26.00
N VAL A 574 -13.78 -15.53 24.88
CA VAL A 574 -14.75 -14.59 24.30
C VAL A 574 -15.34 -15.23 23.04
N GLN A 575 -16.65 -15.46 23.03
CA GLN A 575 -17.37 -16.13 21.95
C GLN A 575 -18.26 -15.15 21.18
N MET A 576 -17.97 -14.93 19.90
CA MET A 576 -18.61 -13.90 19.09
C MET A 576 -19.57 -14.51 18.06
N GLY A 577 -20.87 -14.20 18.18
CA GLY A 577 -21.86 -14.41 17.10
C GLY A 577 -22.30 -15.85 16.80
N ARG A 578 -22.05 -16.85 17.67
CA ARG A 578 -22.55 -18.22 17.45
C ARG A 578 -22.85 -18.96 18.75
N GLY A 579 -24.02 -19.60 18.87
CA GLY A 579 -24.38 -20.47 20.00
C GLY A 579 -23.73 -21.87 19.94
N PRO A 580 -23.58 -22.59 21.07
CA PRO A 580 -22.83 -23.83 21.12
C PRO A 580 -23.65 -25.09 20.76
N LEU A 581 -24.97 -24.97 20.68
CA LEU A 581 -25.90 -26.07 20.41
C LEU A 581 -26.67 -25.77 19.12
N HIS A 582 -26.63 -26.71 18.19
CA HIS A 582 -27.40 -26.66 16.95
C HIS A 582 -28.86 -27.08 17.19
N LEU A 583 -29.80 -26.13 17.23
CA LEU A 583 -31.17 -26.47 16.84
C LEU A 583 -31.35 -26.12 15.36
N LYS A 584 -31.72 -27.13 14.57
CA LYS A 584 -32.21 -26.94 13.21
C LYS A 584 -33.56 -26.24 13.27
N SER A 585 -33.75 -25.19 12.47
CA SER A 585 -35.02 -25.03 11.74
C SER A 585 -34.99 -24.14 10.49
N SER A 586 -33.97 -23.30 10.21
CA SER A 586 -34.04 -22.46 8.99
C SER A 586 -32.74 -22.14 8.22
N ASN A 587 -31.53 -22.28 8.78
CA ASN A 587 -30.33 -21.84 8.05
C ASN A 587 -29.66 -23.01 7.31
N LYS A 588 -29.59 -22.90 5.97
CA LYS A 588 -28.74 -23.78 5.17
C LYS A 588 -27.28 -23.46 5.50
N TYR A 589 -26.46 -24.49 5.70
CA TYR A 589 -25.02 -24.33 5.78
C TYR A 589 -24.45 -24.18 4.37
N TYR A 590 -23.30 -23.51 4.19
CA TYR A 590 -22.69 -23.37 2.87
C TYR A 590 -22.45 -24.72 2.18
N ILE A 591 -22.19 -25.80 2.93
CA ILE A 591 -22.07 -27.15 2.34
C ILE A 591 -23.39 -27.67 1.74
N ASP A 592 -24.55 -27.23 2.23
CA ASP A 592 -25.89 -27.63 1.77
C ASP A 592 -26.48 -26.65 0.72
N MET A 593 -25.76 -25.58 0.42
CA MET A 593 -26.19 -24.52 -0.52
C MET A 593 -25.55 -24.72 -1.90
N THR A 594 -26.22 -24.23 -2.93
CA THR A 594 -25.64 -24.04 -4.26
C THR A 594 -24.64 -22.88 -4.25
N ASP A 595 -23.71 -22.86 -5.20
CA ASP A 595 -22.72 -21.78 -5.31
C ASP A 595 -23.39 -20.39 -5.44
N ALA A 596 -24.50 -20.31 -6.20
CA ALA A 596 -25.26 -19.08 -6.38
C ALA A 596 -25.89 -18.58 -5.06
N GLU A 597 -26.47 -19.48 -4.27
CA GLU A 597 -27.04 -19.13 -2.95
C GLU A 597 -25.95 -18.63 -2.00
N ILE A 598 -24.76 -19.25 -1.98
CA ILE A 598 -23.64 -18.82 -1.13
C ILE A 598 -23.20 -17.41 -1.54
N ILE A 599 -23.03 -17.16 -2.84
CA ILE A 599 -22.60 -15.86 -3.37
C ILE A 599 -23.63 -14.77 -3.04
N GLU A 600 -24.92 -15.06 -3.19
CA GLU A 600 -25.98 -14.11 -2.85
C GLU A 600 -25.95 -13.75 -1.37
N GLU A 601 -25.83 -14.75 -0.48
CA GLU A 601 -25.72 -14.52 0.95
C GLU A 601 -24.47 -13.69 1.29
N LEU A 602 -23.30 -14.04 0.76
CA LEU A 602 -22.06 -13.27 0.94
C LEU A 602 -22.21 -11.81 0.50
N LYS A 603 -22.89 -11.56 -0.63
CA LYS A 603 -23.16 -10.21 -1.12
C LYS A 603 -24.11 -9.41 -0.22
N THR A 604 -25.01 -10.06 0.51
CA THR A 604 -25.91 -9.37 1.45
C THR A 604 -25.21 -8.93 2.73
N ILE A 605 -24.18 -9.66 3.17
CA ILE A 605 -23.42 -9.38 4.40
C ILE A 605 -22.13 -8.58 4.14
N ALA A 606 -21.67 -8.53 2.89
CA ALA A 606 -20.51 -7.75 2.49
C ALA A 606 -20.80 -6.26 2.52
N ASP A 607 -19.78 -5.46 2.85
CA ASP A 607 -19.90 -4.02 2.69
C ASP A 607 -20.07 -3.66 1.20
N PRO A 608 -20.77 -2.56 0.87
CA PRO A 608 -21.03 -2.19 -0.52
C PRO A 608 -19.78 -2.02 -1.38
N ILE A 609 -18.62 -1.77 -0.76
CA ILE A 609 -17.35 -1.52 -1.43
C ILE A 609 -16.66 -2.84 -1.77
N THR A 610 -16.76 -3.90 -0.97
CA THR A 610 -16.15 -5.21 -1.28
C THR A 610 -17.11 -6.18 -1.98
N ARG A 611 -18.40 -5.86 -2.05
CA ARG A 611 -19.44 -6.73 -2.64
C ARG A 611 -19.13 -7.22 -4.07
N TYR A 612 -18.42 -6.41 -4.88
CA TYR A 612 -18.08 -6.76 -6.27
C TYR A 612 -17.07 -7.91 -6.37
N ILE A 613 -16.30 -8.21 -5.33
CA ILE A 613 -15.29 -9.29 -5.38
C ILE A 613 -15.95 -10.67 -5.56
N TYR A 614 -17.22 -10.81 -5.18
CA TYR A 614 -18.00 -12.04 -5.35
C TYR A 614 -18.57 -12.21 -6.77
N ASP A 615 -18.37 -11.23 -7.65
CA ASP A 615 -18.62 -11.35 -9.08
C ASP A 615 -17.39 -11.89 -9.85
N GLU A 616 -16.20 -11.93 -9.23
CA GLU A 616 -14.96 -12.41 -9.84
C GLU A 616 -14.87 -13.95 -9.83
N PRO A 617 -14.97 -14.63 -10.99
CA PRO A 617 -15.05 -16.10 -11.04
C PRO A 617 -13.80 -16.79 -10.49
N SER A 618 -12.63 -16.17 -10.64
CA SER A 618 -11.35 -16.68 -10.14
C SER A 618 -11.29 -16.66 -8.60
N TYR A 619 -11.79 -15.61 -7.97
CA TYR A 619 -11.87 -15.49 -6.51
C TYR A 619 -12.92 -16.44 -5.92
N VAL A 620 -14.10 -16.48 -6.52
CA VAL A 620 -15.20 -17.37 -6.11
C VAL A 620 -14.78 -18.84 -6.15
N LYS A 621 -14.08 -19.26 -7.22
CA LYS A 621 -13.57 -20.63 -7.36
C LYS A 621 -12.63 -21.05 -6.22
N ILE A 622 -11.90 -20.10 -5.65
CA ILE A 622 -10.99 -20.31 -4.52
C ILE A 622 -11.75 -20.27 -3.19
N LEU A 623 -12.69 -19.33 -3.04
CA LEU A 623 -13.42 -19.09 -1.79
C LEU A 623 -14.44 -20.18 -1.46
N LEU A 624 -15.17 -20.69 -2.45
CA LEU A 624 -16.28 -21.62 -2.20
C LEU A 624 -15.83 -22.95 -1.55
N PRO A 625 -14.74 -23.62 -2.01
CA PRO A 625 -14.23 -24.81 -1.33
C PRO A 625 -13.89 -24.56 0.14
N MET A 626 -13.27 -23.41 0.45
CA MET A 626 -12.92 -23.00 1.81
C MET A 626 -14.16 -22.87 2.70
N LEU A 627 -15.17 -22.13 2.23
CA LEU A 627 -16.40 -21.91 2.97
C LEU A 627 -17.17 -23.22 3.18
N ARG A 628 -17.19 -24.11 2.19
CA ARG A 628 -17.83 -25.43 2.31
C ARG A 628 -17.13 -26.30 3.35
N ALA A 629 -15.79 -26.35 3.33
CA ALA A 629 -15.03 -27.13 4.30
C ALA A 629 -15.21 -26.60 5.73
N ASP A 630 -15.09 -25.29 5.91
CA ASP A 630 -15.33 -24.63 7.20
C ASP A 630 -16.74 -24.82 7.70
N SER A 631 -17.73 -24.75 6.80
CA SER A 631 -19.13 -24.96 7.15
C SER A 631 -19.40 -26.39 7.60
N GLN A 632 -18.69 -27.37 7.02
CA GLN A 632 -18.74 -28.76 7.46
C GLN A 632 -18.19 -28.91 8.89
N VAL A 633 -17.02 -28.33 9.20
CA VAL A 633 -16.48 -28.31 10.58
C VAL A 633 -17.44 -27.58 11.52
N GLY A 634 -18.00 -26.47 11.07
CA GLY A 634 -18.93 -25.68 11.84
C GLY A 634 -20.26 -26.38 12.14
N LYS A 635 -20.61 -27.49 11.48
CA LYS A 635 -21.83 -28.27 11.78
C LYS A 635 -21.69 -29.18 13.01
N GLU A 636 -20.47 -29.38 13.50
CA GLU A 636 -20.21 -30.31 14.58
C GLU A 636 -20.80 -29.81 15.90
N VAL A 637 -21.46 -30.72 16.62
CA VAL A 637 -22.08 -30.42 17.91
C VAL A 637 -21.00 -30.43 18.98
N LEU A 638 -20.88 -29.32 19.72
CA LEU A 638 -19.94 -29.23 20.82
C LEU A 638 -20.36 -30.16 21.98
N PRO A 639 -19.40 -30.78 22.69
CA PRO A 639 -19.71 -31.56 23.88
C PRO A 639 -20.37 -30.70 24.97
N GLU A 640 -21.41 -31.23 25.63
CA GLU A 640 -22.17 -30.52 26.68
C GLU A 640 -21.43 -30.43 28.02
N THR A 641 -20.19 -30.95 28.12
CA THR A 641 -19.43 -30.90 29.37
C THR A 641 -18.94 -29.48 29.66
N PRO A 642 -19.34 -28.85 30.77
CA PRO A 642 -18.90 -27.50 31.12
C PRO A 642 -17.41 -27.44 31.44
N LEU A 643 -16.77 -26.36 30.99
CA LEU A 643 -15.36 -26.08 31.27
C LEU A 643 -15.21 -25.23 32.52
N MET A 644 -14.12 -25.41 33.26
CA MET A 644 -13.75 -24.54 34.39
C MET A 644 -13.02 -23.28 33.88
N ILE A 645 -13.59 -22.63 32.86
CA ILE A 645 -13.02 -21.45 32.20
C ILE A 645 -14.13 -20.39 32.11
N PRO A 646 -13.86 -19.10 32.43
CA PRO A 646 -14.81 -18.02 32.23
C PRO A 646 -15.18 -17.89 30.74
N ILE A 647 -16.46 -17.68 30.44
CA ILE A 647 -16.95 -17.46 29.08
C ILE A 647 -17.74 -16.15 29.04
N ILE A 648 -17.43 -15.28 28.07
CA ILE A 648 -18.22 -14.09 27.77
C ILE A 648 -18.65 -14.14 26.31
N VAL A 649 -19.93 -13.84 26.04
CA VAL A 649 -20.48 -13.84 24.69
C VAL A 649 -20.59 -12.41 24.18
N TYR A 650 -20.09 -12.15 22.98
CA TYR A 650 -20.22 -10.87 22.29
C TYR A 650 -21.14 -11.08 21.07
N VAL A 651 -22.13 -10.21 20.86
CA VAL A 651 -23.11 -10.41 19.79
C VAL A 651 -23.66 -9.09 19.27
N GLY A 652 -24.03 -9.03 17.99
CA GLY A 652 -24.75 -7.89 17.42
C GLY A 652 -26.21 -7.86 17.90
N GLU A 653 -26.77 -6.70 18.22
CA GLU A 653 -28.14 -6.54 18.74
C GLU A 653 -29.21 -7.19 17.83
N LYS A 654 -29.02 -7.09 16.52
CA LYS A 654 -29.95 -7.66 15.53
C LYS A 654 -29.82 -9.18 15.39
N GLU A 655 -28.69 -9.75 15.79
CA GLU A 655 -28.48 -11.20 15.87
C GLU A 655 -28.91 -11.76 17.22
N ALA A 656 -28.72 -10.98 18.30
CA ALA A 656 -29.08 -11.35 19.65
C ALA A 656 -30.59 -11.54 19.83
N SER A 657 -31.39 -10.61 19.30
CA SER A 657 -32.85 -10.66 19.35
C SER A 657 -33.43 -11.87 18.59
N ALA A 658 -32.73 -12.37 17.58
CA ALA A 658 -33.11 -13.57 16.84
C ALA A 658 -32.67 -14.88 17.53
N ASN A 659 -31.73 -14.83 18.48
CA ASN A 659 -31.03 -16.02 18.99
C ASN A 659 -30.82 -16.06 20.52
N GLU A 660 -31.60 -15.30 21.31
CA GLU A 660 -31.39 -15.11 22.75
C GLU A 660 -31.28 -16.44 23.53
N GLU A 661 -32.16 -17.41 23.23
CA GLU A 661 -32.14 -18.74 23.85
C GLU A 661 -30.82 -19.49 23.57
N TYR A 662 -30.25 -19.34 22.37
CA TYR A 662 -29.02 -20.02 21.94
C TYR A 662 -27.76 -19.43 22.56
N LEU A 663 -27.72 -18.11 22.68
CA LEU A 663 -26.56 -17.42 23.25
C LEU A 663 -26.45 -17.72 24.74
N ASN A 664 -27.58 -17.90 25.43
CA ASN A 664 -27.61 -18.29 26.83
C ASN A 664 -27.11 -19.71 27.09
N LYS A 665 -27.12 -20.61 26.10
CA LYS A 665 -26.55 -21.97 26.25
C LYS A 665 -25.05 -21.98 26.48
N TRP A 666 -24.31 -20.92 26.12
CA TRP A 666 -22.92 -20.77 26.52
C TRP A 666 -22.73 -20.74 28.04
N LYS A 667 -23.73 -20.28 28.79
CA LYS A 667 -23.71 -20.29 30.26
C LYS A 667 -23.68 -21.71 30.84
N GLU A 668 -24.25 -22.67 30.12
CA GLU A 668 -24.28 -24.08 30.51
C GLU A 668 -22.93 -24.76 30.29
N LEU A 669 -22.10 -24.22 29.39
CA LEU A 669 -20.77 -24.74 29.06
C LEU A 669 -19.63 -24.16 29.93
N THR A 670 -19.95 -23.39 30.95
CA THR A 670 -18.99 -22.96 31.97
C THR A 670 -19.46 -23.31 33.37
N MET A 671 -18.54 -23.85 34.18
CA MET A 671 -18.77 -24.04 35.62
C MET A 671 -18.80 -22.70 36.37
N LEU A 672 -18.20 -21.64 35.80
CA LEU A 672 -18.04 -20.32 36.42
C LEU A 672 -19.20 -19.38 36.05
N LYS A 673 -20.43 -19.81 36.34
CA LYS A 673 -21.67 -19.12 35.95
C LYS A 673 -21.76 -17.66 36.45
N SER A 674 -21.13 -17.34 37.57
CA SER A 674 -21.08 -15.98 38.12
C SER A 674 -20.24 -15.01 37.28
N LEU A 675 -19.35 -15.52 36.43
CA LEU A 675 -18.50 -14.75 35.53
C LEU A 675 -19.05 -14.69 34.09
N PHE A 676 -20.09 -15.48 33.79
CA PHE A 676 -20.72 -15.47 32.47
C PHE A 676 -21.42 -14.14 32.17
N ARG A 677 -21.14 -13.54 31.01
CA ARG A 677 -21.77 -12.30 30.56
C ARG A 677 -22.12 -12.38 29.08
N VAL A 678 -23.14 -11.61 28.67
CA VAL A 678 -23.46 -11.34 27.27
C VAL A 678 -23.31 -9.84 27.06
N ARG A 679 -22.52 -9.45 26.06
CA ARG A 679 -22.36 -8.06 25.61
C ARG A 679 -22.98 -7.91 24.23
N MET A 680 -23.86 -6.93 24.10
CA MET A 680 -24.54 -6.60 22.85
C MET A 680 -23.88 -5.36 22.22
N PHE A 681 -23.73 -5.38 20.90
CA PHE A 681 -23.16 -4.28 20.12
C PHE A 681 -24.09 -3.91 18.97
N PRO A 682 -24.13 -2.64 18.52
CA PRO A 682 -24.88 -2.28 17.33
C PRO A 682 -24.39 -3.09 16.11
N GLY A 683 -25.33 -3.60 15.31
CA GLY A 683 -25.03 -4.34 14.08
C GLY A 683 -25.58 -5.78 14.04
N HIS A 684 -25.12 -6.53 13.04
CA HIS A 684 -25.44 -7.95 12.79
C HIS A 684 -24.23 -8.85 13.09
N HIS A 685 -24.02 -9.92 12.31
CA HIS A 685 -23.00 -10.96 12.52
C HIS A 685 -21.54 -10.47 12.51
N ASN A 686 -21.26 -9.37 11.79
CA ASN A 686 -19.93 -8.76 11.65
C ASN A 686 -19.81 -7.43 12.41
N PHE A 687 -20.55 -7.26 13.53
CA PHE A 687 -20.59 -6.03 14.34
C PHE A 687 -19.20 -5.48 14.71
N GLN A 688 -18.18 -6.33 14.81
CA GLN A 688 -16.81 -5.91 15.11
C GLN A 688 -16.16 -5.07 14.00
N ALA A 689 -16.64 -5.17 12.76
CA ALA A 689 -16.21 -4.30 11.66
C ALA A 689 -16.81 -2.89 11.79
N GLU A 690 -18.05 -2.78 12.26
CA GLU A 690 -18.77 -1.51 12.42
C GLU A 690 -18.44 -0.82 13.76
N CYS A 691 -18.25 -1.60 14.82
CA CYS A 691 -18.11 -1.15 16.20
C CYS A 691 -16.76 -1.51 16.84
N GLY A 692 -15.71 -1.73 16.04
CA GLY A 692 -14.39 -2.20 16.50
C GLY A 692 -13.84 -1.49 17.75
N PRO A 693 -13.80 -0.15 17.82
CA PRO A 693 -13.32 0.56 19.01
C PRO A 693 -14.11 0.25 20.30
N GLN A 694 -15.43 0.08 20.19
CA GLN A 694 -16.29 -0.27 21.33
C GLN A 694 -16.04 -1.70 21.79
N VAL A 695 -15.86 -2.62 20.83
CA VAL A 695 -15.50 -4.02 21.10
C VAL A 695 -14.17 -4.11 21.84
N LEU A 696 -13.14 -3.41 21.36
CA LEU A 696 -11.80 -3.38 22.00
C LEU A 696 -11.85 -2.78 23.41
N SER A 697 -12.63 -1.72 23.62
CA SER A 697 -12.85 -1.13 24.95
C SER A 697 -13.47 -2.15 25.93
N CYS A 698 -14.50 -2.87 25.49
CA CYS A 698 -15.13 -3.92 26.29
C CYS A 698 -14.18 -5.09 26.57
N LEU A 699 -13.40 -5.52 25.56
CA LEU A 699 -12.40 -6.59 25.72
C LEU A 699 -11.38 -6.22 26.79
N LYS A 700 -10.88 -4.98 26.77
CA LYS A 700 -9.93 -4.49 27.78
C LYS A 700 -10.53 -4.49 29.19
N GLN A 701 -11.78 -4.10 29.34
CA GLN A 701 -12.49 -4.17 30.62
C GLN A 701 -12.62 -5.61 31.12
N ASP A 702 -13.06 -6.51 30.24
CA ASP A 702 -13.29 -7.92 30.59
C ASP A 702 -11.99 -8.64 30.94
N PHE A 703 -10.91 -8.41 30.18
CA PHE A 703 -9.59 -8.96 30.48
C PHE A 703 -9.11 -8.52 31.85
N ASN A 704 -9.16 -7.21 32.13
CA ASN A 704 -8.75 -6.66 33.43
C ASN A 704 -9.60 -7.20 34.59
N ASN A 705 -10.92 -7.29 34.40
CA ASN A 705 -11.83 -7.80 35.42
C ASN A 705 -11.52 -9.26 35.76
N ILE A 706 -11.35 -10.12 34.75
CA ILE A 706 -11.02 -11.53 34.97
C ILE A 706 -9.65 -11.69 35.63
N ILE A 707 -8.63 -10.97 35.16
CA ILE A 707 -7.29 -11.00 35.76
C ILE A 707 -7.34 -10.60 37.25
N ASN A 708 -8.10 -9.56 37.59
CA ASN A 708 -8.23 -9.13 38.98
C ASN A 708 -8.92 -10.18 39.84
N ILE A 709 -10.00 -10.80 39.34
CA ILE A 709 -10.69 -11.89 40.06
C ILE A 709 -9.76 -13.08 40.27
N LEU A 710 -9.05 -13.52 39.22
CA LEU A 710 -8.13 -14.66 39.30
C LEU A 710 -6.88 -14.38 40.15
N ARG A 711 -6.56 -13.12 40.47
CA ARG A 711 -5.50 -12.76 41.42
C ARG A 711 -5.96 -12.78 42.88
N MET A 712 -7.27 -12.72 43.13
CA MET A 712 -7.85 -12.72 44.48
C MET A 712 -8.07 -14.13 45.04
N TYR A 713 -8.03 -15.14 44.17
CA TYR A 713 -8.09 -16.57 44.49
C TYR A 713 -6.73 -17.20 44.18
#